data_AF-A0A0C5BB47-F1
#
_entry.id   AF-A0A0C5BB47-F1
#
_cell.length_a   1.000
_cell.length_b   1.000
_cell.length_c   1.000
_cell.angle_alpha   90.00
_cell.angle_beta   90.00
_cell.angle_gamma   90.00
#
_symmetry.space_group_name_H-M   'P 1'
#
loop_
_entity.id
_entity.type
_entity.pdbx_description
1 polymer ?
#
loop_
_entity_poly.entity_id
_entity_poly.type
_entity_poly.pdbx_seq_one_letter_code
_entity_poly.pdbx_strand_id
1 'polypeptide(L)'
;MSGIKSNVQRTRKRISDSKKVLMILGLLINTMTVRANDTITATENFGTKIEKKDNVYDITTNKIQGENAFNSFNRFALTENNIANLYFGEKNSTGVNNLFNFVNGKIEVDGIINGIRENKIGGNLYFLSSEGMAVGKNGVINAGSFHSIIPKQDDFKKALEEAKHGKVFNGIIPVDGKVKIPLNPNGSITVEGKINAVEGIGLYAADIRLKDTAILKTGITDFKNLVNISDRINSGLTGDLKATKTKSGDIILSAHIDSPQKAMGKNSTVGKRIEEYVKGNTKANIESDAVLEADGNIKISARATNGTFVKKEGEKEIYNTPLSLSDVEASVRVNKGKVIGKNVSITAEAKNFYDATLVTKLAKHSFSFVTGSISPINLNGFLGLLTSKSSVVIGKDAKVEATEGKANIHSYSGVRATMGAATSPLKITNLYLENADGKLPSIGAGYISAKSDSNVTIEGEVKSKERADITSKSENTIDASVSVGTMRDSNKVALSVLVTEGENKSSVKIAKGAKVESETDDVNVRSEAINSVRATVKGGLGDSGNGVVAANISNYNASSRVDVDGYLHAKKRLNVEAHNITKNSVLQTGTNLGTSKFMNDHVYESGHLKSILDAIKQRFGGDSVNEEIKNKLTDLFSVGVSATIANHNNSASVAIGESGRLSSGVEGSNVRALNEAQNLRATTSSGSVAVRKEEKKKLIGNAAVFYG
;
A
#
# COMPACT_ATOMS: atom_id res chain seq x y z
N MET A 1 2.41 -24.16 37.83
CA MET A 1 1.89 -22.97 37.11
C MET A 1 1.88 -23.17 35.59
N SER A 2 1.26 -24.25 35.09
CA SER A 2 1.29 -24.64 33.66
C SER A 2 0.01 -24.31 32.87
N GLY A 3 -1.01 -23.73 33.51
CA GLY A 3 -2.34 -23.53 32.91
C GLY A 3 -2.64 -22.14 32.34
N ILE A 4 -1.75 -21.15 32.49
CA ILE A 4 -2.06 -19.73 32.19
C ILE A 4 -1.36 -19.22 30.92
N LYS A 5 -0.21 -19.81 30.51
CA LYS A 5 0.52 -19.38 29.29
C LYS A 5 -0.14 -19.84 27.97
N SER A 6 -0.92 -20.91 27.94
CA SER A 6 -1.54 -21.42 26.70
C SER A 6 -2.80 -20.63 26.27
N ASN A 7 -3.53 -20.05 27.22
CA ASN A 7 -4.73 -19.26 26.94
C ASN A 7 -4.41 -17.84 26.43
N VAL A 8 -3.30 -17.23 26.84
CA VAL A 8 -2.94 -15.86 26.39
C VAL A 8 -2.47 -15.83 24.93
N GLN A 9 -1.77 -16.87 24.45
CA GLN A 9 -1.38 -16.98 23.04
C GLN A 9 -2.55 -17.34 22.11
N ARG A 10 -3.48 -18.21 22.54
CA ARG A 10 -4.70 -18.52 21.76
C ARG A 10 -5.68 -17.35 21.70
N THR A 11 -5.76 -16.55 22.76
CA THR A 11 -6.66 -15.37 22.81
C THR A 11 -6.11 -14.19 22.00
N ARG A 12 -4.80 -13.96 21.96
CA ARG A 12 -4.18 -12.94 21.08
C ARG A 12 -4.33 -13.27 19.59
N LYS A 13 -4.30 -14.56 19.22
CA LYS A 13 -4.51 -15.00 17.82
C LYS A 13 -5.97 -14.81 17.38
N ARG A 14 -6.96 -15.10 18.25
CA ARG A 14 -8.39 -14.86 17.95
C ARG A 14 -8.80 -13.38 17.94
N ILE A 15 -8.13 -12.51 18.69
CA ILE A 15 -8.44 -11.06 18.72
C ILE A 15 -7.78 -10.29 17.55
N SER A 16 -6.66 -10.78 17.00
CA SER A 16 -6.04 -10.23 15.78
C SER A 16 -6.94 -10.38 14.54
N ASP A 17 -7.55 -11.55 14.39
CA ASP A 17 -8.27 -11.88 13.15
C ASP A 17 -9.71 -11.35 13.16
N SER A 18 -10.32 -11.21 14.34
CA SER A 18 -11.62 -10.54 14.50
C SER A 18 -11.55 -9.01 14.39
N LYS A 19 -10.44 -8.36 14.78
CA LYS A 19 -10.25 -6.91 14.56
C LYS A 19 -9.95 -6.52 13.10
N LYS A 20 -9.40 -7.44 12.30
CA LYS A 20 -9.19 -7.22 10.86
C LYS A 20 -10.50 -7.27 10.06
N VAL A 21 -11.47 -8.09 10.50
CA VAL A 21 -12.81 -8.12 9.91
C VAL A 21 -13.68 -6.96 10.41
N LEU A 22 -13.47 -6.47 11.64
CA LEU A 22 -14.32 -5.42 12.22
C LEU A 22 -13.94 -3.98 11.84
N MET A 23 -12.71 -3.72 11.35
CA MET A 23 -12.35 -2.39 10.82
C MET A 23 -12.80 -2.16 9.37
N ILE A 24 -13.15 -3.21 8.63
CA ILE A 24 -13.78 -3.07 7.29
C ILE A 24 -15.27 -2.72 7.44
N LEU A 25 -15.87 -3.02 8.60
CA LEU A 25 -17.25 -2.65 8.93
C LEU A 25 -17.41 -1.20 9.46
N GLY A 26 -16.31 -0.53 9.80
CA GLY A 26 -16.32 0.80 10.45
C GLY A 26 -16.57 2.01 9.53
N LEU A 27 -16.82 1.80 8.24
CA LEU A 27 -17.18 2.85 7.27
C LEU A 27 -18.66 2.82 6.84
N LEU A 28 -19.48 1.96 7.46
CA LEU A 28 -20.94 1.98 7.29
C LEU A 28 -21.61 2.83 8.37
N ILE A 29 -21.34 4.13 8.38
CA ILE A 29 -22.34 5.06 8.90
C ILE A 29 -23.28 5.36 7.74
N ASN A 30 -24.31 4.52 7.61
CA ASN A 30 -25.54 4.91 6.94
C ASN A 30 -26.11 6.13 7.69
N THR A 31 -25.90 7.33 7.17
CA THR A 31 -26.75 8.46 7.55
C THR A 31 -28.09 8.26 6.86
N MET A 32 -29.01 7.56 7.53
CA MET A 32 -30.40 7.55 7.11
C MET A 32 -31.00 8.94 7.31
N THR A 33 -31.29 9.55 6.16
CA THR A 33 -32.40 10.46 5.84
C THR A 33 -32.65 11.67 6.72
N VAL A 34 -32.28 12.82 6.18
CA VAL A 34 -33.24 13.92 6.00
C VAL A 34 -33.50 14.03 4.50
N ARG A 35 -34.62 13.47 4.02
CA ARG A 35 -35.15 13.81 2.68
C ARG A 35 -35.80 15.18 2.79
N ALA A 36 -34.98 16.23 2.73
CA ALA A 36 -35.44 17.58 2.44
C ALA A 36 -35.31 17.82 0.94
N ASN A 37 -36.35 18.38 0.32
CA ASN A 37 -36.39 18.71 -1.10
C ASN A 37 -35.23 19.64 -1.49
N ASP A 38 -34.34 19.11 -2.34
CA ASP A 38 -33.84 19.76 -3.55
C ASP A 38 -33.31 18.66 -4.49
N THR A 39 -33.94 18.53 -5.64
CA THR A 39 -33.51 17.76 -6.81
C THR A 39 -32.62 18.64 -7.68
N ILE A 40 -31.51 18.09 -8.19
CA ILE A 40 -30.46 18.72 -9.03
C ILE A 40 -30.48 20.27 -9.03
N THR A 41 -29.55 20.89 -8.31
CA THR A 41 -29.41 22.36 -8.24
C THR A 41 -28.08 22.82 -8.83
N ALA A 42 -28.12 23.79 -9.74
CA ALA A 42 -26.94 24.38 -10.34
C ALA A 42 -26.21 25.29 -9.36
N THR A 43 -24.89 25.42 -9.52
CA THR A 43 -24.14 26.50 -8.86
C THR A 43 -24.46 27.82 -9.54
N GLU A 44 -24.86 28.82 -8.75
CA GLU A 44 -25.21 30.14 -9.26
C GLU A 44 -24.09 30.75 -10.09
N ASN A 45 -24.46 31.42 -11.18
CA ASN A 45 -23.55 32.17 -12.06
C ASN A 45 -22.43 31.34 -12.72
N PHE A 46 -22.50 30.00 -12.72
CA PHE A 46 -21.49 29.17 -13.39
C PHE A 46 -21.72 29.03 -14.90
N GLY A 47 -22.98 29.09 -15.34
CA GLY A 47 -23.39 28.88 -16.74
C GLY A 47 -24.24 27.63 -16.97
N THR A 48 -24.36 26.76 -15.96
CA THR A 48 -25.27 25.60 -15.97
C THR A 48 -26.72 26.06 -15.90
N LYS A 49 -27.53 25.58 -16.85
CA LYS A 49 -28.98 25.82 -16.91
C LYS A 49 -29.71 24.49 -16.75
N ILE A 50 -30.75 24.49 -15.92
CA ILE A 50 -31.58 23.31 -15.64
C ILE A 50 -33.02 23.67 -15.98
N GLU A 51 -33.58 23.02 -17.00
CA GLU A 51 -34.99 23.14 -17.36
C GLU A 51 -35.70 21.84 -16.98
N LYS A 52 -36.62 21.90 -16.01
CA LYS A 52 -37.44 20.74 -15.64
C LYS A 52 -38.79 20.80 -16.34
N LYS A 53 -39.15 19.76 -17.08
CA LYS A 53 -40.48 19.51 -17.66
C LYS A 53 -40.99 18.19 -17.12
N ASP A 54 -42.03 18.25 -16.28
CA ASP A 54 -42.54 17.10 -15.54
C ASP A 54 -41.43 16.35 -14.79
N ASN A 55 -41.07 15.15 -15.23
CA ASN A 55 -40.05 14.29 -14.65
C ASN A 55 -38.72 14.31 -15.40
N VAL A 56 -38.57 15.19 -16.40
CA VAL A 56 -37.39 15.28 -17.26
C VAL A 56 -36.66 16.59 -17.01
N TYR A 57 -35.37 16.50 -16.71
CA TYR A 57 -34.45 17.62 -16.54
C TYR A 57 -33.58 17.73 -17.79
N ASP A 58 -33.77 18.78 -18.58
CA ASP A 58 -32.84 19.15 -19.63
C ASP A 58 -31.77 20.08 -19.05
N ILE A 59 -30.52 19.60 -19.05
CA ILE A 59 -29.39 20.28 -18.46
C ILE A 59 -28.43 20.71 -19.58
N THR A 60 -28.22 22.01 -19.69
CA THR A 60 -27.36 22.63 -20.71
C THR A 60 -26.34 23.57 -20.06
N THR A 61 -25.34 23.99 -20.81
CA THR A 61 -24.37 24.99 -20.35
C THR A 61 -23.91 25.89 -21.47
N ASN A 62 -23.75 27.18 -21.18
CA ASN A 62 -23.07 28.11 -22.07
C ASN A 62 -21.56 28.19 -21.80
N LYS A 63 -21.05 27.42 -20.84
CA LYS A 63 -19.62 27.37 -20.49
C LYS A 63 -18.90 26.37 -21.39
N ILE A 64 -18.52 26.82 -22.58
CA ILE A 64 -17.88 26.00 -23.61
C ILE A 64 -16.53 26.62 -23.99
N GLN A 65 -15.48 25.80 -24.08
CA GLN A 65 -14.16 26.18 -24.55
C GLN A 65 -13.58 25.08 -25.45
N GLY A 66 -13.57 25.34 -26.76
CA GLY A 66 -13.19 24.33 -27.76
C GLY A 66 -14.10 23.10 -27.66
N GLU A 67 -13.49 21.92 -27.52
CA GLU A 67 -14.22 20.65 -27.43
C GLU A 67 -14.78 20.33 -26.02
N ASN A 68 -14.67 21.26 -25.06
CA ASN A 68 -15.00 21.03 -23.66
C ASN A 68 -16.15 21.92 -23.19
N ALA A 69 -17.14 21.32 -22.54
CA ALA A 69 -18.22 22.01 -21.84
C ALA A 69 -18.18 21.70 -20.33
N PHE A 70 -18.66 22.64 -19.53
CA PHE A 70 -18.56 22.57 -18.06
C PHE A 70 -19.89 22.84 -17.39
N ASN A 71 -20.23 22.00 -16.41
CA ASN A 71 -21.32 22.20 -15.48
C ASN A 71 -20.84 22.26 -14.03
N SER A 72 -21.55 22.99 -13.18
CA SER A 72 -21.35 22.98 -11.73
C SER A 72 -22.69 22.89 -11.02
N PHE A 73 -22.76 22.01 -10.01
CA PHE A 73 -23.94 21.74 -9.22
C PHE A 73 -23.63 21.90 -7.73
N ASN A 74 -24.57 22.50 -7.00
CA ASN A 74 -24.55 22.48 -5.54
C ASN A 74 -25.00 21.12 -5.01
N ARG A 75 -25.97 20.48 -5.69
CA ARG A 75 -26.46 19.14 -5.37
C ARG A 75 -26.82 18.42 -6.67
N PHE A 76 -26.42 17.16 -6.79
CA PHE A 76 -26.86 16.28 -7.89
C PHE A 76 -27.43 14.98 -7.31
N ALA A 77 -28.72 15.01 -7.01
CA ALA A 77 -29.49 13.85 -6.58
C ALA A 77 -30.67 13.66 -7.54
N LEU A 78 -30.58 12.62 -8.38
CA LEU A 78 -31.62 12.25 -9.34
C LEU A 78 -32.41 11.07 -8.78
N THR A 79 -33.58 11.34 -8.23
CA THR A 79 -34.46 10.32 -7.65
C THR A 79 -35.09 9.42 -8.71
N GLU A 80 -35.60 8.26 -8.28
CA GLU A 80 -36.38 7.35 -9.11
C GLU A 80 -37.50 8.10 -9.86
N ASN A 81 -37.93 7.56 -11.01
CA ASN A 81 -38.95 8.15 -11.89
C ASN A 81 -38.57 9.53 -12.46
N ASN A 82 -37.29 9.92 -12.46
CA ASN A 82 -36.82 11.15 -13.10
C ASN A 82 -35.73 10.84 -14.12
N ILE A 83 -35.67 11.65 -15.18
CA ILE A 83 -34.67 11.57 -16.26
C ILE A 83 -33.87 12.86 -16.28
N ALA A 84 -32.54 12.79 -16.38
CA ALA A 84 -31.65 13.92 -16.61
C ALA A 84 -30.95 13.78 -17.96
N ASN A 85 -31.28 14.66 -18.88
CA ASN A 85 -30.67 14.80 -20.19
C ASN A 85 -29.56 15.86 -20.12
N LEU A 86 -28.29 15.41 -20.13
CA LEU A 86 -27.13 16.29 -20.07
C LEU A 86 -26.60 16.54 -21.47
N TYR A 87 -26.82 17.76 -21.97
CA TYR A 87 -26.36 18.18 -23.28
C TYR A 87 -24.91 18.66 -23.21
N PHE A 88 -24.12 18.28 -24.21
CA PHE A 88 -22.72 18.72 -24.37
C PHE A 88 -22.68 20.17 -24.89
N GLY A 89 -23.02 21.12 -24.02
CA GLY A 89 -23.17 22.54 -24.34
C GLY A 89 -24.64 23.00 -24.33
N GLU A 90 -24.99 23.86 -25.28
CA GLU A 90 -26.39 24.20 -25.54
C GLU A 90 -27.05 23.13 -26.43
N LYS A 91 -28.38 23.12 -26.52
CA LYS A 91 -29.10 22.21 -27.42
C LYS A 91 -28.61 22.45 -28.86
N ASN A 92 -28.27 21.37 -29.57
CA ASN A 92 -27.70 21.38 -30.92
C ASN A 92 -26.26 21.93 -31.05
N SER A 93 -25.50 22.09 -29.96
CA SER A 93 -24.06 22.35 -30.06
C SER A 93 -23.33 21.21 -30.80
N THR A 94 -22.40 21.58 -31.67
CA THR A 94 -21.56 20.67 -32.46
C THR A 94 -20.10 20.78 -32.06
N GLY A 95 -19.33 19.70 -32.19
CA GLY A 95 -17.88 19.73 -31.93
C GLY A 95 -17.47 19.76 -30.44
N VAL A 96 -18.42 19.62 -29.52
CA VAL A 96 -18.14 19.47 -28.09
C VAL A 96 -18.04 17.98 -27.75
N ASN A 97 -16.84 17.52 -27.40
CA ASN A 97 -16.55 16.11 -27.15
C ASN A 97 -16.59 15.74 -25.67
N ASN A 98 -16.38 16.68 -24.76
CA ASN A 98 -16.26 16.44 -23.33
C ASN A 98 -17.26 17.31 -22.54
N LEU A 99 -17.95 16.70 -21.58
CA LEU A 99 -18.80 17.41 -20.62
C LEU A 99 -18.34 17.09 -19.20
N PHE A 100 -17.83 18.10 -18.49
CA PHE A 100 -17.36 17.99 -17.10
C PHE A 100 -18.42 18.50 -16.13
N ASN A 101 -18.91 17.62 -15.25
CA ASN A 101 -19.92 17.94 -14.25
C ASN A 101 -19.27 17.95 -12.86
N PHE A 102 -19.11 19.14 -12.28
CA PHE A 102 -18.59 19.32 -10.93
C PHE A 102 -19.75 19.37 -9.92
N VAL A 103 -19.69 18.57 -8.86
CA VAL A 103 -20.76 18.49 -7.85
C VAL A 103 -20.20 18.75 -6.46
N ASN A 104 -20.70 19.81 -5.80
CA ASN A 104 -20.35 20.19 -4.42
C ASN A 104 -21.06 19.31 -3.38
N GLY A 105 -20.93 17.99 -3.52
CA GLY A 105 -21.56 17.01 -2.65
C GLY A 105 -21.54 15.61 -3.27
N LYS A 106 -22.02 14.61 -2.52
CA LYS A 106 -22.20 13.26 -3.06
C LYS A 106 -23.18 13.24 -4.24
N ILE A 107 -22.82 12.51 -5.29
CA ILE A 107 -23.67 12.29 -6.46
C ILE A 107 -24.59 11.09 -6.17
N GLU A 108 -25.90 11.26 -6.33
CA GLU A 108 -26.90 10.21 -6.08
C GLU A 108 -27.76 10.00 -7.33
N VAL A 109 -27.82 8.78 -7.86
CA VAL A 109 -28.53 8.46 -9.10
C VAL A 109 -29.43 7.23 -8.91
N ASP A 110 -30.72 7.47 -8.71
CA ASP A 110 -31.80 6.48 -8.69
C ASP A 110 -32.73 6.57 -9.92
N GLY A 111 -32.55 7.61 -10.76
CA GLY A 111 -33.24 7.79 -12.05
C GLY A 111 -32.35 7.50 -13.28
N ILE A 112 -32.70 8.06 -14.45
CA ILE A 112 -31.94 7.86 -15.70
C ILE A 112 -31.12 9.10 -16.08
N ILE A 113 -29.83 8.95 -16.31
CA ILE A 113 -28.95 9.97 -16.89
C ILE A 113 -28.66 9.64 -18.36
N ASN A 114 -28.81 10.61 -19.25
CA ASN A 114 -28.48 10.50 -20.66
C ASN A 114 -27.46 11.60 -21.05
N GLY A 115 -26.27 11.20 -21.51
CA GLY A 115 -25.29 12.12 -22.09
C GLY A 115 -25.54 12.33 -23.58
N ILE A 116 -25.89 13.56 -23.97
CA ILE A 116 -26.40 13.89 -25.31
C ILE A 116 -25.40 14.78 -26.05
N ARG A 117 -24.78 14.22 -27.09
CA ARG A 117 -23.91 14.93 -28.02
C ARG A 117 -24.57 14.93 -29.39
N GLU A 118 -24.76 16.12 -29.98
CA GLU A 118 -25.34 16.27 -31.33
C GLU A 118 -26.68 15.50 -31.48
N ASN A 119 -27.56 15.64 -30.48
CA ASN A 119 -28.88 15.00 -30.40
C ASN A 119 -28.87 13.46 -30.33
N LYS A 120 -27.73 12.83 -30.03
CA LYS A 120 -27.58 11.39 -29.85
C LYS A 120 -26.87 11.06 -28.54
N ILE A 121 -26.99 9.82 -28.07
CA ILE A 121 -26.16 9.35 -26.96
C ILE A 121 -24.70 9.31 -27.43
N GLY A 122 -23.83 10.03 -26.71
CA GLY A 122 -22.44 10.18 -27.15
C GLY A 122 -21.61 11.07 -26.23
N GLY A 123 -20.37 11.34 -26.66
CA GLY A 123 -19.43 12.21 -25.94
C GLY A 123 -18.86 11.59 -24.66
N ASN A 124 -17.83 12.22 -24.10
CA ASN A 124 -17.21 11.82 -22.85
C ASN A 124 -17.85 12.58 -21.67
N LEU A 125 -18.65 11.87 -20.88
CA LEU A 125 -19.37 12.40 -19.73
C LEU A 125 -18.56 12.19 -18.45
N TYR A 126 -18.04 13.27 -17.88
CA TYR A 126 -17.26 13.24 -16.64
C TYR A 126 -18.10 13.78 -15.48
N PHE A 127 -18.06 13.08 -14.35
CA PHE A 127 -18.57 13.54 -13.06
C PHE A 127 -17.41 13.62 -12.06
N LEU A 128 -17.32 14.76 -11.37
CA LEU A 128 -16.33 15.02 -10.34
C LEU A 128 -17.05 15.40 -9.05
N SER A 129 -16.73 14.71 -7.95
CA SER A 129 -17.19 15.02 -6.60
C SER A 129 -16.13 14.59 -5.60
N SER A 130 -15.81 15.40 -4.61
CA SER A 130 -14.90 14.98 -3.54
C SER A 130 -15.54 14.03 -2.52
N GLU A 131 -16.88 13.95 -2.46
CA GLU A 131 -17.61 13.16 -1.46
C GLU A 131 -17.95 11.74 -1.93
N GLY A 132 -18.07 11.52 -3.24
CA GLY A 132 -18.34 10.21 -3.82
C GLY A 132 -19.52 10.17 -4.78
N MET A 133 -19.87 8.96 -5.20
CA MET A 133 -21.00 8.68 -6.10
C MET A 133 -21.73 7.40 -5.69
N ALA A 134 -23.06 7.42 -5.79
CA ALA A 134 -23.93 6.26 -5.66
C ALA A 134 -24.87 6.18 -6.86
N VAL A 135 -24.87 5.04 -7.56
CA VAL A 135 -25.90 4.68 -8.54
C VAL A 135 -26.75 3.60 -7.89
N GLY A 136 -27.93 3.97 -7.41
CA GLY A 136 -28.83 3.03 -6.73
C GLY A 136 -29.42 2.01 -7.69
N LYS A 137 -30.16 1.05 -7.14
CA LYS A 137 -30.69 -0.12 -7.87
C LYS A 137 -31.49 0.23 -9.14
N ASN A 138 -32.23 1.34 -9.11
CA ASN A 138 -33.03 1.82 -10.24
C ASN A 138 -32.28 2.81 -11.14
N GLY A 139 -31.09 3.24 -10.72
CA GLY A 139 -30.26 4.18 -11.46
C GLY A 139 -29.77 3.61 -12.79
N VAL A 140 -29.87 4.39 -13.86
CA VAL A 140 -29.33 4.05 -15.18
C VAL A 140 -28.53 5.23 -15.71
N ILE A 141 -27.34 4.98 -16.22
CA ILE A 141 -26.52 5.99 -16.89
C ILE A 141 -26.24 5.53 -18.31
N ASN A 142 -26.54 6.37 -19.30
CA ASN A 142 -26.29 6.15 -20.71
C ASN A 142 -25.39 7.26 -21.26
N ALA A 143 -24.25 6.92 -21.85
CA ALA A 143 -23.30 7.90 -22.38
C ALA A 143 -22.48 7.34 -23.56
N GLY A 144 -21.74 8.21 -24.27
CA GLY A 144 -20.68 7.75 -25.17
C GLY A 144 -19.56 7.07 -24.37
N SER A 145 -18.91 7.83 -23.50
CA SER A 145 -18.07 7.32 -22.40
C SER A 145 -18.54 7.90 -21.08
N PHE A 146 -18.49 7.12 -19.99
CA PHE A 146 -18.82 7.60 -18.65
C PHE A 146 -17.61 7.53 -17.72
N HIS A 147 -17.32 8.63 -17.04
CA HIS A 147 -16.23 8.70 -16.07
C HIS A 147 -16.69 9.34 -14.76
N SER A 148 -16.41 8.68 -13.63
CA SER A 148 -16.63 9.24 -12.29
C SER A 148 -15.30 9.29 -11.55
N ILE A 149 -14.94 10.48 -11.05
CA ILE A 149 -13.65 10.76 -10.43
C ILE A 149 -13.89 11.40 -9.07
N ILE A 150 -13.29 10.82 -8.03
CA ILE A 150 -13.45 11.26 -6.63
C ILE A 150 -12.16 11.91 -6.11
N PRO A 151 -11.84 13.16 -6.54
CA PRO A 151 -10.63 13.86 -6.14
C PRO A 151 -10.64 14.28 -4.66
N LYS A 152 -9.45 14.58 -4.10
CA LYS A 152 -9.36 15.27 -2.80
C LYS A 152 -10.08 16.61 -2.84
N GLN A 153 -10.61 17.05 -1.71
CA GLN A 153 -11.39 18.31 -1.61
C GLN A 153 -10.64 19.53 -2.17
N ASP A 154 -9.36 19.68 -1.86
CA ASP A 154 -8.58 20.84 -2.32
C ASP A 154 -8.30 20.76 -3.83
N ASP A 155 -8.06 19.57 -4.36
CA ASP A 155 -7.81 19.37 -5.78
C ASP A 155 -9.11 19.47 -6.60
N PHE A 156 -10.24 19.05 -6.04
CA PHE A 156 -11.58 19.32 -6.56
C PHE A 156 -11.81 20.84 -6.69
N LYS A 157 -11.56 21.60 -5.61
CA LYS A 157 -11.72 23.06 -5.61
C LYS A 157 -10.85 23.72 -6.68
N LYS A 158 -9.57 23.34 -6.79
CA LYS A 158 -8.68 23.85 -7.85
C LYS A 158 -9.22 23.53 -9.24
N ALA A 159 -9.68 22.30 -9.48
CA ALA A 159 -10.23 21.90 -10.76
C ALA A 159 -11.51 22.67 -11.11
N LEU A 160 -12.38 22.92 -10.14
CA LEU A 160 -13.58 23.75 -10.30
C LEU A 160 -13.20 25.21 -10.62
N GLU A 161 -12.20 25.78 -9.94
CA GLU A 161 -11.73 27.14 -10.24
C GLU A 161 -11.14 27.26 -11.66
N GLU A 162 -10.43 26.25 -12.16
CA GLU A 162 -9.98 26.24 -13.55
C GLU A 162 -11.14 26.13 -14.55
N ALA A 163 -12.16 25.32 -14.24
CA ALA A 163 -13.36 25.19 -15.05
C ALA A 163 -14.15 26.50 -15.16
N LYS A 164 -14.17 27.33 -14.09
CA LYS A 164 -14.74 28.70 -14.15
C LYS A 164 -14.04 29.59 -15.18
N HIS A 165 -12.81 29.27 -15.58
CA HIS A 165 -12.06 29.97 -16.61
C HIS A 165 -12.02 29.21 -17.95
N GLY A 166 -12.88 28.18 -18.12
CA GLY A 166 -12.95 27.37 -19.34
C GLY A 166 -11.75 26.42 -19.53
N LYS A 167 -10.97 26.18 -18.47
CA LYS A 167 -9.76 25.34 -18.54
C LYS A 167 -10.03 23.96 -17.94
N VAL A 168 -9.56 22.92 -18.62
CA VAL A 168 -9.58 21.54 -18.13
C VAL A 168 -8.39 21.34 -17.20
N PHE A 169 -8.66 20.99 -15.94
CA PHE A 169 -7.61 20.72 -14.97
C PHE A 169 -6.72 19.54 -15.40
N ASN A 170 -5.40 19.74 -15.37
CA ASN A 170 -4.47 18.71 -15.77
C ASN A 170 -4.61 17.47 -14.87
N GLY A 171 -4.86 16.31 -15.49
CA GLY A 171 -4.94 15.04 -14.77
C GLY A 171 -6.34 14.54 -14.44
N ILE A 172 -7.42 15.28 -14.78
CA ILE A 172 -8.79 14.75 -14.68
C ILE A 172 -9.15 13.85 -15.86
N ILE A 173 -8.62 14.13 -17.06
CA ILE A 173 -8.78 13.22 -18.20
C ILE A 173 -7.86 12.01 -18.00
N PRO A 174 -8.39 10.78 -17.97
CA PRO A 174 -7.57 9.60 -17.80
C PRO A 174 -6.63 9.37 -18.98
N VAL A 175 -5.39 8.99 -18.69
CA VAL A 175 -4.41 8.52 -19.67
C VAL A 175 -4.00 7.10 -19.26
N ASP A 176 -4.10 6.14 -20.19
CA ASP A 176 -3.84 4.70 -19.94
C ASP A 176 -4.64 4.12 -18.75
N GLY A 177 -5.87 4.62 -18.57
CA GLY A 177 -6.75 4.21 -17.49
C GLY A 177 -6.35 4.74 -16.11
N LYS A 178 -5.59 5.83 -16.05
CA LYS A 178 -5.18 6.48 -14.80
C LYS A 178 -5.46 7.97 -14.85
N VAL A 179 -6.04 8.49 -13.78
CA VAL A 179 -6.11 9.94 -13.52
C VAL A 179 -4.85 10.37 -12.76
N LYS A 180 -4.39 11.61 -12.99
CA LYS A 180 -3.24 12.20 -12.27
C LYS A 180 -3.69 13.11 -11.13
N ILE A 181 -4.95 13.54 -11.12
CA ILE A 181 -5.52 14.29 -10.00
C ILE A 181 -5.53 13.40 -8.73
N PRO A 182 -5.05 13.89 -7.56
CA PRO A 182 -5.08 13.11 -6.34
C PRO A 182 -6.50 12.75 -5.90
N LEU A 183 -6.72 11.48 -5.56
CA LEU A 183 -8.03 10.97 -5.13
C LEU A 183 -8.24 11.12 -3.62
N ASN A 184 -9.49 11.32 -3.21
CA ASN A 184 -9.87 11.40 -1.80
C ASN A 184 -9.77 10.01 -1.16
N PRO A 185 -8.94 9.78 -0.13
CA PRO A 185 -8.84 8.47 0.49
C PRO A 185 -10.06 8.01 1.28
N ASN A 186 -11.02 8.91 1.56
CA ASN A 186 -12.34 8.58 2.10
C ASN A 186 -13.45 8.56 1.03
N GLY A 187 -13.10 8.86 -0.22
CA GLY A 187 -14.03 8.95 -1.33
C GLY A 187 -14.39 7.57 -1.88
N SER A 188 -15.68 7.35 -2.13
CA SER A 188 -16.18 6.07 -2.62
C SER A 188 -17.11 6.18 -3.82
N ILE A 189 -17.15 5.13 -4.64
CA ILE A 189 -18.15 4.93 -5.69
C ILE A 189 -18.89 3.63 -5.39
N THR A 190 -20.21 3.70 -5.27
CA THR A 190 -21.08 2.52 -5.14
C THR A 190 -22.02 2.42 -6.33
N VAL A 191 -22.15 1.22 -6.91
CA VAL A 191 -23.07 0.96 -8.02
C VAL A 191 -23.92 -0.25 -7.69
N GLU A 192 -25.23 -0.08 -7.77
CA GLU A 192 -26.28 -1.10 -7.72
C GLU A 192 -27.09 -1.15 -9.02
N GLY A 193 -27.13 -0.04 -9.77
CA GLY A 193 -27.85 0.09 -11.04
C GLY A 193 -27.01 -0.22 -12.28
N LYS A 194 -27.36 0.44 -13.40
CA LYS A 194 -26.77 0.15 -14.72
C LYS A 194 -25.96 1.32 -15.27
N ILE A 195 -24.81 1.03 -15.87
CA ILE A 195 -24.01 2.01 -16.62
C ILE A 195 -23.78 1.42 -18.01
N ASN A 196 -24.36 2.07 -19.01
CA ASN A 196 -24.29 1.70 -20.41
C ASN A 196 -23.48 2.75 -21.18
N ALA A 197 -22.46 2.31 -21.89
CA ALA A 197 -21.63 3.18 -22.70
C ALA A 197 -21.41 2.62 -24.10
N VAL A 198 -21.07 3.50 -25.03
CA VAL A 198 -20.64 3.12 -26.38
C VAL A 198 -19.16 2.73 -26.37
N GLU A 199 -18.33 3.60 -25.77
CA GLU A 199 -16.88 3.63 -25.94
C GLU A 199 -16.09 3.30 -24.68
N GLY A 200 -16.59 3.61 -23.48
CA GLY A 200 -15.83 3.31 -22.28
C GLY A 200 -16.50 3.70 -20.96
N ILE A 201 -16.10 3.01 -19.89
CA ILE A 201 -16.51 3.30 -18.52
C ILE A 201 -15.25 3.41 -17.65
N GLY A 202 -15.12 4.48 -16.87
CA GLY A 202 -13.99 4.67 -15.95
C GLY A 202 -14.44 5.14 -14.56
N LEU A 203 -14.16 4.35 -13.52
CA LEU A 203 -14.47 4.70 -12.13
C LEU A 203 -13.16 4.88 -11.35
N TYR A 204 -12.97 6.06 -10.75
CA TYR A 204 -11.71 6.47 -10.11
C TYR A 204 -11.96 6.97 -8.68
N ALA A 205 -11.63 6.17 -7.66
CA ALA A 205 -11.86 6.51 -6.25
C ALA A 205 -10.82 5.86 -5.31
N ALA A 206 -11.01 5.94 -3.99
CA ALA A 206 -10.25 5.11 -3.03
C ALA A 206 -10.92 3.75 -2.82
N ASP A 207 -12.25 3.73 -2.79
CA ASP A 207 -13.07 2.54 -2.56
C ASP A 207 -14.16 2.46 -3.64
N ILE A 208 -14.19 1.35 -4.39
CA ILE A 208 -15.19 1.10 -5.44
C ILE A 208 -15.94 -0.17 -5.08
N ARG A 209 -17.26 -0.08 -4.98
CA ARG A 209 -18.13 -1.21 -4.61
C ARG A 209 -19.24 -1.39 -5.63
N LEU A 210 -19.20 -2.50 -6.37
CA LEU A 210 -20.23 -2.86 -7.33
C LEU A 210 -21.04 -4.02 -6.76
N LYS A 211 -22.33 -3.81 -6.51
CA LYS A 211 -23.24 -4.81 -5.92
C LYS A 211 -23.71 -5.81 -6.97
N ASP A 212 -24.41 -6.85 -6.51
CA ASP A 212 -24.83 -7.99 -7.33
C ASP A 212 -25.85 -7.64 -8.42
N THR A 213 -26.63 -6.57 -8.23
CA THR A 213 -27.53 -6.04 -9.25
C THR A 213 -26.86 -5.14 -10.28
N ALA A 214 -25.60 -4.73 -10.04
CA ALA A 214 -24.92 -3.78 -10.89
C ALA A 214 -24.53 -4.38 -12.24
N ILE A 215 -24.73 -3.61 -13.30
CA ILE A 215 -24.36 -3.99 -14.67
C ILE A 215 -23.61 -2.83 -15.32
N LEU A 216 -22.37 -3.07 -15.73
CA LEU A 216 -21.56 -2.12 -16.50
C LEU A 216 -21.31 -2.73 -17.86
N LYS A 217 -21.73 -2.04 -18.92
CA LYS A 217 -21.62 -2.55 -20.30
C LYS A 217 -21.16 -1.48 -21.28
N THR A 218 -20.16 -1.83 -22.10
CA THR A 218 -19.72 -1.02 -23.24
C THR A 218 -20.12 -1.65 -24.57
N GLY A 219 -19.96 -0.92 -25.68
CA GLY A 219 -20.37 -1.39 -27.01
C GLY A 219 -21.88 -1.34 -27.27
N ILE A 220 -22.64 -0.68 -26.40
CA ILE A 220 -24.07 -0.45 -26.62
C ILE A 220 -24.23 0.60 -27.72
N THR A 221 -24.88 0.23 -28.82
CA THR A 221 -25.14 1.13 -29.95
C THR A 221 -26.61 1.49 -30.12
N ASP A 222 -27.54 0.76 -29.50
CA ASP A 222 -28.97 1.07 -29.49
C ASP A 222 -29.45 1.42 -28.08
N PHE A 223 -29.91 2.66 -27.91
CA PHE A 223 -30.36 3.21 -26.64
C PHE A 223 -31.88 3.41 -26.56
N LYS A 224 -32.66 2.99 -27.56
CA LYS A 224 -34.10 3.32 -27.65
C LYS A 224 -34.90 2.97 -26.39
N ASN A 225 -34.57 1.84 -25.75
CA ASN A 225 -35.23 1.36 -24.53
C ASN A 225 -34.46 1.67 -23.24
N LEU A 226 -33.29 2.31 -23.33
CA LEU A 226 -32.43 2.60 -22.19
C LEU A 226 -32.57 4.04 -21.71
N VAL A 227 -33.02 4.95 -22.58
CA VAL A 227 -33.14 6.38 -22.26
C VAL A 227 -34.45 6.76 -21.56
N ASN A 228 -35.46 5.88 -21.59
CA ASN A 228 -36.80 6.12 -21.06
C ASN A 228 -37.08 5.28 -19.81
N ILE A 229 -37.95 5.75 -18.92
CA ILE A 229 -38.43 4.96 -17.79
C ILE A 229 -39.74 4.30 -18.20
N SER A 230 -39.63 3.10 -18.78
CA SER A 230 -40.76 2.37 -19.38
C SER A 230 -41.53 3.21 -20.41
N ASP A 231 -42.75 2.79 -20.78
CA ASP A 231 -43.65 3.59 -21.63
C ASP A 231 -44.26 4.79 -20.87
N ARG A 232 -44.00 4.92 -19.56
CA ARG A 232 -44.64 5.91 -18.69
C ARG A 232 -43.96 7.27 -18.68
N ILE A 233 -42.63 7.32 -18.79
CA ILE A 233 -41.86 8.58 -18.75
C ILE A 233 -40.85 8.57 -19.90
N ASN A 234 -41.12 9.40 -20.90
CA ASN A 234 -40.28 9.56 -22.07
C ASN A 234 -39.22 10.64 -21.81
N SER A 235 -37.98 10.40 -22.26
CA SER A 235 -36.87 11.35 -22.15
C SER A 235 -37.03 12.59 -23.02
N GLY A 236 -38.02 12.64 -23.92
CA GLY A 236 -38.16 13.69 -24.93
C GLY A 236 -37.14 13.57 -26.07
N LEU A 237 -36.29 12.53 -26.07
CA LEU A 237 -35.36 12.26 -27.16
C LEU A 237 -36.10 11.57 -28.30
N THR A 238 -36.00 12.15 -29.50
CA THR A 238 -36.66 11.67 -30.72
C THR A 238 -35.63 11.45 -31.83
N GLY A 239 -35.94 10.58 -32.80
CA GLY A 239 -35.05 10.26 -33.92
C GLY A 239 -34.17 9.01 -33.71
N ASP A 240 -33.08 8.91 -34.49
CA ASP A 240 -32.16 7.77 -34.46
C ASP A 240 -31.19 7.85 -33.27
N LEU A 241 -31.52 7.12 -32.20
CA LEU A 241 -30.72 7.02 -30.98
C LEU A 241 -29.57 6.00 -31.09
N LYS A 242 -29.16 5.68 -32.32
CA LYS A 242 -27.98 4.86 -32.55
C LYS A 242 -26.71 5.68 -32.44
N ALA A 243 -25.77 5.17 -31.65
CA ALA A 243 -24.46 5.78 -31.47
C ALA A 243 -23.40 5.09 -32.32
N THR A 244 -22.44 5.86 -32.82
CA THR A 244 -21.30 5.35 -33.59
C THR A 244 -20.13 5.08 -32.66
N LYS A 245 -19.55 3.88 -32.77
CA LYS A 245 -18.38 3.47 -32.00
C LYS A 245 -17.09 3.98 -32.66
N THR A 246 -16.26 4.70 -31.90
CA THR A 246 -14.97 5.22 -32.40
C THR A 246 -13.74 4.76 -31.60
N LYS A 247 -13.94 4.10 -30.44
CA LYS A 247 -12.89 3.66 -29.52
C LYS A 247 -13.03 2.18 -29.11
N SER A 248 -12.12 1.72 -28.25
CA SER A 248 -11.92 0.33 -27.85
C SER A 248 -13.07 -0.30 -27.06
N GLY A 249 -13.89 0.46 -26.31
CA GLY A 249 -14.94 -0.14 -25.49
C GLY A 249 -14.48 -0.56 -24.08
N ASP A 250 -13.47 0.08 -23.48
CA ASP A 250 -12.84 -0.42 -22.25
C ASP A 250 -13.65 -0.12 -20.97
N ILE A 251 -13.59 -1.02 -19.99
CA ILE A 251 -14.06 -0.78 -18.61
C ILE A 251 -12.86 -0.71 -17.67
N ILE A 252 -12.74 0.39 -16.93
CA ILE A 252 -11.62 0.69 -16.05
C ILE A 252 -12.13 1.00 -14.65
N LEU A 253 -11.76 0.16 -13.68
CA LEU A 253 -11.97 0.39 -12.26
C LEU A 253 -10.62 0.67 -11.63
N SER A 254 -10.42 1.87 -11.10
CA SER A 254 -9.12 2.32 -10.61
C SER A 254 -9.26 2.90 -9.20
N ALA A 255 -8.90 2.08 -8.21
CA ALA A 255 -8.74 2.53 -6.84
C ALA A 255 -7.29 2.96 -6.63
N HIS A 256 -7.02 4.23 -6.33
CA HIS A 256 -5.64 4.71 -6.25
C HIS A 256 -5.42 5.76 -5.15
N ILE A 257 -4.56 5.44 -4.17
CA ILE A 257 -4.18 6.37 -3.11
C ILE A 257 -2.67 6.35 -2.88
N ASP A 258 -2.07 7.52 -2.89
CA ASP A 258 -0.62 7.71 -2.73
C ASP A 258 -0.24 8.52 -1.48
N SER A 259 -1.22 8.89 -0.67
CA SER A 259 -1.04 9.80 0.46
C SER A 259 -1.58 9.17 1.74
N PRO A 260 -0.72 8.81 2.71
CA PRO A 260 -1.18 8.21 3.96
C PRO A 260 -2.01 9.19 4.80
N GLN A 261 -3.14 8.72 5.32
CA GLN A 261 -3.89 9.46 6.32
C GLN A 261 -3.25 9.24 7.69
N LYS A 262 -3.03 10.33 8.45
CA LYS A 262 -2.55 10.23 9.83
C LYS A 262 -3.71 9.83 10.74
N ALA A 263 -3.61 8.69 11.41
CA ALA A 263 -4.48 8.41 12.55
C ALA A 263 -4.06 9.29 13.74
N MET A 264 -4.94 10.14 14.24
CA MET A 264 -4.71 10.90 15.48
C MET A 264 -5.41 10.20 16.65
N GLY A 265 -4.65 9.57 17.55
CA GLY A 265 -5.18 9.03 18.80
C GLY A 265 -5.53 10.16 19.80
N LYS A 266 -6.71 10.06 20.44
CA LYS A 266 -7.07 10.87 21.63
C LYS A 266 -6.55 10.16 22.88
N ASN A 267 -5.68 10.83 23.65
CA ASN A 267 -5.24 10.51 25.02
C ASN A 267 -4.74 9.08 25.33
N SER A 268 -3.47 8.93 25.73
CA SER A 268 -3.06 8.29 27.02
C SER A 268 -1.56 7.89 27.06
N THR A 269 -1.16 7.38 28.23
CA THR A 269 0.17 7.21 28.85
C THR A 269 1.25 6.45 28.05
N VAL A 270 2.51 6.63 28.48
CA VAL A 270 3.79 6.38 27.78
C VAL A 270 3.94 5.07 26.97
N GLY A 271 3.31 3.96 27.36
CA GLY A 271 3.32 2.71 26.58
C GLY A 271 2.41 2.71 25.34
N LYS A 272 1.33 3.50 25.36
CA LYS A 272 0.42 3.74 24.23
C LYS A 272 0.87 4.88 23.31
N ARG A 273 1.89 5.65 23.71
CA ARG A 273 2.34 6.88 23.00
C ARG A 273 3.08 6.65 21.67
N ILE A 274 3.59 5.45 21.36
CA ILE A 274 4.44 5.24 20.16
C ILE A 274 3.64 4.73 18.94
N GLU A 275 2.67 3.84 19.14
CA GLU A 275 1.86 3.27 18.05
C GLU A 275 0.67 4.16 17.66
N GLU A 276 0.14 4.95 18.60
CA GLU A 276 -1.18 5.60 18.49
C GLU A 276 -1.13 7.06 17.98
N TYR A 277 0.07 7.65 17.80
CA TYR A 277 0.22 9.09 17.53
C TYR A 277 0.56 9.49 16.09
N VAL A 278 1.18 8.64 15.27
CA VAL A 278 1.61 9.03 13.91
C VAL A 278 1.66 7.84 12.93
N LYS A 279 0.85 6.79 13.14
CA LYS A 279 0.81 5.69 12.17
C LYS A 279 -0.06 6.09 10.97
N GLY A 280 0.57 6.15 9.80
CA GLY A 280 -0.13 6.32 8.54
C GLY A 280 -0.99 5.11 8.21
N ASN A 281 -2.15 5.34 7.60
CA ASN A 281 -2.97 4.28 7.02
C ASN A 281 -3.34 4.70 5.60
N THR A 282 -2.99 3.88 4.62
CA THR A 282 -3.33 4.07 3.21
C THR A 282 -4.07 2.84 2.70
N LYS A 283 -5.28 3.02 2.19
CA LYS A 283 -6.10 1.91 1.67
C LYS A 283 -6.65 2.23 0.30
N ALA A 284 -6.60 1.26 -0.61
CA ALA A 284 -7.30 1.27 -1.89
C ALA A 284 -8.04 -0.06 -2.06
N ASN A 285 -9.34 0.00 -2.34
CA ASN A 285 -10.20 -1.18 -2.36
C ASN A 285 -11.13 -1.20 -3.57
N ILE A 286 -11.32 -2.39 -4.14
CA ILE A 286 -12.36 -2.66 -5.13
C ILE A 286 -13.06 -3.97 -4.76
N GLU A 287 -14.37 -3.90 -4.56
CA GLU A 287 -15.24 -5.06 -4.38
C GLU A 287 -16.28 -5.10 -5.50
N SER A 288 -16.44 -6.26 -6.13
CA SER A 288 -17.40 -6.46 -7.21
C SER A 288 -18.16 -7.77 -7.05
N ASP A 289 -19.48 -7.66 -7.08
CA ASP A 289 -20.44 -8.76 -7.19
C ASP A 289 -21.16 -8.71 -8.56
N ALA A 290 -20.72 -7.81 -9.44
CA ALA A 290 -21.46 -7.28 -10.57
C ALA A 290 -21.23 -8.03 -11.90
N VAL A 291 -21.98 -7.64 -12.93
CA VAL A 291 -21.70 -8.02 -14.32
C VAL A 291 -20.97 -6.88 -15.02
N LEU A 292 -19.74 -7.16 -15.47
CA LEU A 292 -18.91 -6.28 -16.28
C LEU A 292 -18.73 -6.91 -17.66
N GLU A 293 -19.27 -6.27 -18.69
CA GLU A 293 -19.14 -6.70 -20.09
C GLU A 293 -18.52 -5.58 -20.91
N ALA A 294 -17.23 -5.71 -21.19
CA ALA A 294 -16.52 -4.79 -22.06
C ALA A 294 -16.50 -5.35 -23.48
N ASP A 295 -16.89 -4.53 -24.46
CA ASP A 295 -16.56 -4.77 -25.86
C ASP A 295 -15.04 -4.64 -26.10
N GLY A 296 -14.35 -3.85 -25.28
CA GLY A 296 -12.89 -3.72 -25.21
C GLY A 296 -12.26 -4.55 -24.10
N ASN A 297 -11.25 -3.99 -23.46
CA ASN A 297 -10.53 -4.59 -22.34
C ASN A 297 -11.18 -4.24 -20.99
N ILE A 298 -10.94 -5.08 -19.99
CA ILE A 298 -11.24 -4.78 -18.59
C ILE A 298 -9.95 -4.61 -17.80
N LYS A 299 -9.85 -3.49 -17.07
CA LYS A 299 -8.76 -3.22 -16.11
C LYS A 299 -9.31 -2.87 -14.74
N ILE A 300 -9.08 -3.72 -13.76
CA ILE A 300 -9.46 -3.53 -12.36
C ILE A 300 -8.16 -3.40 -11.55
N SER A 301 -7.90 -2.23 -10.99
CA SER A 301 -6.62 -1.93 -10.34
C SER A 301 -6.82 -1.20 -9.03
N ALA A 302 -6.40 -1.83 -7.92
CA ALA A 302 -6.23 -1.17 -6.63
C ALA A 302 -4.74 -0.88 -6.38
N ARG A 303 -4.38 0.36 -6.07
CA ARG A 303 -3.00 0.76 -5.78
C ARG A 303 -2.93 1.71 -4.59
N ALA A 304 -2.20 1.30 -3.57
CA ALA A 304 -1.95 2.10 -2.37
C ALA A 304 -0.43 2.32 -2.17
N THR A 305 0.00 3.56 -1.91
CA THR A 305 1.41 3.87 -1.61
C THR A 305 1.59 4.78 -0.40
N ASN A 306 2.68 4.57 0.34
CA ASN A 306 3.12 5.49 1.39
C ASN A 306 3.92 6.63 0.73
N GLY A 307 3.25 7.60 0.12
CA GLY A 307 3.89 8.73 -0.55
C GLY A 307 3.73 8.71 -2.07
N THR A 308 4.05 9.86 -2.67
CA THR A 308 3.87 10.11 -4.11
C THR A 308 5.09 9.66 -4.89
N PHE A 309 4.88 9.08 -6.08
CA PHE A 309 5.97 8.72 -6.97
C PHE A 309 6.68 9.97 -7.48
N VAL A 310 8.01 9.97 -7.46
CA VAL A 310 8.84 11.10 -7.94
C VAL A 310 9.48 10.74 -9.28
N LYS A 311 10.32 9.69 -9.28
CA LYS A 311 11.07 9.25 -10.46
C LYS A 311 11.56 7.81 -10.30
N LYS A 312 12.13 7.27 -11.37
CA LYS A 312 12.85 5.99 -11.38
C LYS A 312 14.33 6.25 -11.68
N GLU A 313 15.22 5.65 -10.89
CA GLU A 313 16.68 5.65 -11.11
C GLU A 313 17.14 4.21 -11.30
N GLY A 314 17.47 3.83 -12.55
CA GLY A 314 17.68 2.43 -12.90
C GLY A 314 16.42 1.60 -12.63
N GLU A 315 16.50 0.62 -11.74
CA GLU A 315 15.35 -0.18 -11.28
C GLU A 315 14.66 0.40 -10.04
N LYS A 316 15.27 1.37 -9.35
CA LYS A 316 14.76 1.91 -8.09
C LYS A 316 13.70 2.98 -8.32
N GLU A 317 12.48 2.73 -7.85
CA GLU A 317 11.44 3.77 -7.76
C GLU A 317 11.68 4.65 -6.52
N ILE A 318 11.64 5.97 -6.69
CA ILE A 318 11.80 6.96 -5.63
C ILE A 318 10.44 7.59 -5.33
N TYR A 319 10.10 7.64 -4.04
CA TYR A 319 8.86 8.20 -3.54
C TYR A 319 9.15 9.35 -2.57
N ASN A 320 8.29 10.36 -2.57
CA ASN A 320 8.25 11.37 -1.53
C ASN A 320 7.45 10.82 -0.35
N THR A 321 8.12 10.11 0.55
CA THR A 321 7.48 9.38 1.65
C THR A 321 7.42 10.22 2.92
N PRO A 322 6.21 10.49 3.45
CA PRO A 322 6.07 11.34 4.62
C PRO A 322 6.24 10.63 5.97
N LEU A 323 6.07 9.30 6.04
CA LEU A 323 5.93 8.58 7.32
C LEU A 323 6.80 7.31 7.39
N SER A 324 7.55 7.15 8.49
CA SER A 324 8.29 5.93 8.83
C SER A 324 7.46 4.90 9.62
N LEU A 325 6.25 5.26 10.04
CA LEU A 325 5.26 4.39 10.67
C LEU A 325 4.01 4.39 9.77
N SER A 326 3.75 3.30 9.06
CA SER A 326 2.66 3.27 8.07
C SER A 326 2.17 1.86 7.78
N ASP A 327 0.85 1.71 7.60
CA ASP A 327 0.19 0.55 7.02
C ASP A 327 -0.35 0.92 5.63
N VAL A 328 -0.03 0.11 4.63
CA VAL A 328 -0.48 0.29 3.25
C VAL A 328 -1.21 -0.98 2.80
N GLU A 329 -2.43 -0.84 2.30
CA GLU A 329 -3.28 -1.95 1.90
C GLU A 329 -3.93 -1.71 0.53
N ALA A 330 -3.82 -2.68 -0.36
CA ALA A 330 -4.52 -2.69 -1.64
C ALA A 330 -5.27 -4.01 -1.83
N SER A 331 -6.56 -3.95 -2.15
CA SER A 331 -7.37 -5.15 -2.33
C SER A 331 -8.29 -5.05 -3.53
N VAL A 332 -8.36 -6.14 -4.29
CA VAL A 332 -9.38 -6.35 -5.31
C VAL A 332 -10.09 -7.67 -5.04
N ARG A 333 -11.41 -7.64 -4.94
CA ARG A 333 -12.22 -8.82 -4.69
C ARG A 333 -13.40 -8.87 -5.64
N VAL A 334 -13.41 -9.87 -6.52
CA VAL A 334 -14.56 -10.19 -7.36
C VAL A 334 -15.28 -11.37 -6.69
N ASN A 335 -16.29 -11.12 -5.87
CA ASN A 335 -16.92 -12.19 -5.09
C ASN A 335 -17.85 -13.05 -5.95
N LYS A 336 -18.58 -12.39 -6.86
CA LYS A 336 -19.66 -12.96 -7.67
C LYS A 336 -19.70 -12.29 -9.04
N GLY A 337 -20.56 -12.79 -9.91
CA GLY A 337 -20.88 -12.14 -11.18
C GLY A 337 -19.89 -12.51 -12.28
N LYS A 338 -19.79 -11.65 -13.29
CA LYS A 338 -19.02 -11.91 -14.52
C LYS A 338 -18.14 -10.73 -14.87
N VAL A 339 -16.91 -11.01 -15.27
CA VAL A 339 -15.95 -10.03 -15.79
C VAL A 339 -15.48 -10.51 -17.16
N ILE A 340 -16.04 -9.93 -18.23
CA ILE A 340 -15.81 -10.37 -19.61
C ILE A 340 -15.29 -9.22 -20.44
N GLY A 341 -14.13 -9.42 -21.08
CA GLY A 341 -13.57 -8.47 -22.05
C GLY A 341 -12.56 -9.14 -22.96
N LYS A 342 -12.03 -8.41 -23.95
CA LYS A 342 -11.00 -8.91 -24.87
C LYS A 342 -9.75 -9.36 -24.13
N ASN A 343 -9.22 -8.48 -23.28
CA ASN A 343 -8.22 -8.78 -22.26
C ASN A 343 -8.78 -8.44 -20.88
N VAL A 344 -8.38 -9.18 -19.85
CA VAL A 344 -8.78 -8.88 -18.47
C VAL A 344 -7.54 -8.79 -17.59
N SER A 345 -7.39 -7.65 -16.89
CA SER A 345 -6.32 -7.42 -15.93
C SER A 345 -6.90 -7.04 -14.57
N ILE A 346 -6.59 -7.79 -13.52
CA ILE A 346 -7.06 -7.58 -12.15
C ILE A 346 -5.83 -7.50 -11.24
N THR A 347 -5.55 -6.31 -10.70
CA THR A 347 -4.29 -6.03 -10.01
C THR A 347 -4.48 -5.36 -8.66
N ALA A 348 -3.76 -5.80 -7.63
CA ALA A 348 -3.64 -5.11 -6.35
C ALA A 348 -2.16 -4.80 -6.04
N GLU A 349 -1.82 -3.53 -5.83
CA GLU A 349 -0.45 -3.09 -5.55
C GLU A 349 -0.36 -2.24 -4.28
N ALA A 350 0.38 -2.72 -3.28
CA ALA A 350 0.67 -1.97 -2.05
C ALA A 350 2.17 -1.70 -1.92
N LYS A 351 2.59 -0.42 -1.88
CA LYS A 351 4.01 -0.03 -1.78
C LYS A 351 4.26 0.85 -0.56
N ASN A 352 4.95 0.33 0.44
CA ASN A 352 5.33 1.05 1.65
C ASN A 352 6.84 1.26 1.69
N PHE A 353 7.31 2.27 0.97
CA PHE A 353 8.73 2.58 0.82
C PHE A 353 9.06 3.83 1.61
N TYR A 354 10.06 3.77 2.48
CA TYR A 354 10.60 4.88 3.24
C TYR A 354 12.11 4.92 3.03
N ASP A 355 12.57 5.91 2.27
CA ASP A 355 13.98 6.12 1.96
C ASP A 355 14.45 7.44 2.59
N ALA A 356 15.00 7.39 3.80
CA ALA A 356 15.64 8.55 4.41
C ALA A 356 17.09 8.66 3.91
N THR A 357 17.48 9.80 3.35
CA THR A 357 18.88 10.06 3.01
C THR A 357 19.69 10.22 4.29
N LEU A 358 20.81 9.51 4.37
CA LEU A 358 21.71 9.43 5.54
C LEU A 358 22.28 10.78 6.04
N VAL A 359 21.94 11.92 5.43
CA VAL A 359 22.49 13.25 5.79
C VAL A 359 21.47 14.40 5.65
N THR A 360 20.15 14.17 5.60
CA THR A 360 19.21 15.29 5.67
C THR A 360 18.84 15.63 7.11
N LYS A 361 19.13 16.87 7.48
CA LYS A 361 18.66 17.55 8.67
C LYS A 361 17.21 17.14 8.97
N LEU A 362 16.97 16.75 10.23
CA LEU A 362 15.67 16.79 10.90
C LEU A 362 14.72 15.60 10.67
N ALA A 363 14.99 14.50 11.36
CA ALA A 363 13.93 13.78 12.07
C ALA A 363 14.31 13.69 13.55
N LYS A 364 14.35 14.86 14.22
CA LYS A 364 14.32 14.94 15.69
C LYS A 364 12.95 14.47 16.22
N HIS A 365 12.52 13.27 15.88
CA HIS A 365 11.72 12.48 16.82
C HIS A 365 12.71 11.89 17.80
N SER A 366 13.37 12.78 18.54
CA SER A 366 14.32 12.46 19.59
C SER A 366 13.68 11.43 20.49
N PHE A 367 14.40 10.38 20.83
CA PHE A 367 14.09 9.48 21.96
C PHE A 367 14.17 10.24 23.31
N SER A 368 13.61 11.45 23.41
CA SER A 368 13.66 12.32 24.59
C SER A 368 12.69 11.90 25.70
N PHE A 369 12.09 10.71 25.62
CA PHE A 369 11.03 10.27 26.54
C PHE A 369 11.50 9.36 27.69
N VAL A 370 12.78 8.97 27.75
CA VAL A 370 13.28 8.08 28.81
C VAL A 370 13.81 8.83 30.04
N THR A 371 14.08 10.12 29.94
CA THR A 371 14.53 10.91 31.09
C THR A 371 13.83 12.26 31.05
N GLY A 372 12.91 12.53 31.96
CA GLY A 372 12.31 13.87 32.17
C GLY A 372 13.33 14.88 32.71
N SER A 373 14.51 14.94 32.09
CA SER A 373 15.70 15.61 32.55
C SER A 373 16.46 16.09 31.32
N ILE A 374 16.58 17.41 31.18
CA ILE A 374 17.55 18.10 30.33
C ILE A 374 18.97 17.65 30.74
N SER A 375 19.45 16.55 30.16
CA SER A 375 20.78 15.97 30.43
C SER A 375 21.64 15.97 29.15
N PRO A 376 22.94 16.29 29.22
CA PRO A 376 23.83 16.50 28.06
C PRO A 376 24.31 15.21 27.34
N ILE A 377 23.43 14.20 27.18
CA ILE A 377 23.70 12.90 26.54
C ILE A 377 23.72 13.04 25.01
N ASN A 378 24.70 12.42 24.31
CA ASN A 378 24.72 12.35 22.84
C ASN A 378 23.84 11.17 22.38
N LEU A 379 22.56 11.44 22.12
CA LEU A 379 21.56 10.42 21.77
C LEU A 379 21.05 10.61 20.34
N ASN A 380 21.10 9.56 19.51
CA ASN A 380 20.45 9.52 18.20
C ASN A 380 19.72 8.17 18.00
N GLY A 381 18.63 8.16 17.23
CA GLY A 381 17.96 6.92 16.92
C GLY A 381 16.80 7.07 15.95
N PHE A 382 16.26 5.93 15.50
CA PHE A 382 15.13 5.89 14.59
C PHE A 382 14.19 4.72 14.86
N LEU A 383 12.93 4.89 14.42
CA LEU A 383 11.88 3.89 14.48
C LEU A 383 11.18 3.79 13.12
N GLY A 384 11.16 2.58 12.55
CA GLY A 384 10.43 2.24 11.33
C GLY A 384 9.45 1.10 11.56
N LEU A 385 8.15 1.33 11.39
CA LEU A 385 7.11 0.30 11.45
C LEU A 385 6.32 0.33 10.15
N LEU A 386 6.75 -0.48 9.18
CA LEU A 386 6.20 -0.46 7.82
C LEU A 386 5.52 -1.79 7.53
N THR A 387 4.21 -1.73 7.27
CA THR A 387 3.44 -2.88 6.80
C THR A 387 2.87 -2.58 5.42
N SER A 388 2.97 -3.54 4.51
CA SER A 388 2.32 -3.53 3.22
C SER A 388 1.52 -4.82 3.04
N LYS A 389 0.31 -4.71 2.51
CA LYS A 389 -0.56 -5.84 2.22
C LYS A 389 -1.25 -5.67 0.88
N SER A 390 -1.21 -6.70 0.05
CA SER A 390 -1.94 -6.73 -1.20
C SER A 390 -2.71 -8.03 -1.34
N SER A 391 -3.91 -7.98 -1.90
CA SER A 391 -4.66 -9.20 -2.21
C SER A 391 -5.54 -9.07 -3.44
N VAL A 392 -5.60 -10.14 -4.22
CA VAL A 392 -6.62 -10.33 -5.25
C VAL A 392 -7.39 -11.62 -4.97
N VAL A 393 -8.72 -11.54 -4.96
CA VAL A 393 -9.59 -12.72 -4.77
C VAL A 393 -10.65 -12.81 -5.87
N ILE A 394 -10.72 -13.97 -6.51
CA ILE A 394 -11.81 -14.36 -7.41
C ILE A 394 -12.66 -15.40 -6.68
N GLY A 395 -13.82 -14.99 -6.20
CA GLY A 395 -14.72 -15.80 -5.37
C GLY A 395 -15.36 -16.96 -6.13
N LYS A 396 -15.89 -17.93 -5.38
CA LYS A 396 -16.48 -19.16 -5.91
C LYS A 396 -17.58 -18.97 -6.96
N ASP A 397 -18.34 -17.88 -6.86
CA ASP A 397 -19.48 -17.58 -7.73
C ASP A 397 -19.10 -16.55 -8.82
N ALA A 398 -17.80 -16.25 -8.98
CA ALA A 398 -17.29 -15.32 -9.97
C ALA A 398 -16.73 -16.04 -11.20
N LYS A 399 -16.96 -15.44 -12.37
CA LYS A 399 -16.37 -15.85 -13.64
C LYS A 399 -15.57 -14.70 -14.26
N VAL A 400 -14.30 -14.94 -14.53
CA VAL A 400 -13.41 -14.02 -15.28
C VAL A 400 -13.11 -14.63 -16.64
N GLU A 401 -13.36 -13.90 -17.73
CA GLU A 401 -13.17 -14.40 -19.09
C GLU A 401 -12.49 -13.34 -19.98
N ALA A 402 -11.29 -13.67 -20.47
CA ALA A 402 -10.62 -12.95 -21.54
C ALA A 402 -10.94 -13.64 -22.88
N THR A 403 -11.72 -12.98 -23.74
CA THR A 403 -12.30 -13.62 -24.94
C THR A 403 -11.37 -13.65 -26.15
N GLU A 404 -10.39 -12.75 -26.22
CA GLU A 404 -9.47 -12.63 -27.35
C GLU A 404 -8.01 -12.76 -26.93
N GLY A 405 -7.62 -12.20 -25.78
CA GLY A 405 -6.25 -12.15 -25.31
C GLY A 405 -6.06 -12.82 -23.95
N LYS A 406 -5.31 -12.14 -23.07
CA LYS A 406 -4.86 -12.71 -21.79
C LYS A 406 -5.74 -12.32 -20.59
N ALA A 407 -5.78 -13.23 -19.62
CA ALA A 407 -6.26 -12.97 -18.26
C ALA A 407 -5.05 -12.83 -17.33
N ASN A 408 -4.88 -11.65 -16.70
CA ASN A 408 -3.80 -11.38 -15.76
C ASN A 408 -4.36 -11.03 -14.38
N ILE A 409 -4.11 -11.88 -13.40
CA ILE A 409 -4.48 -11.70 -12.00
C ILE A 409 -3.20 -11.52 -11.18
N HIS A 410 -2.95 -10.31 -10.68
CA HIS A 410 -1.67 -9.96 -10.06
C HIS A 410 -1.81 -9.27 -8.71
N SER A 411 -1.05 -9.72 -7.72
CA SER A 411 -0.91 -9.04 -6.43
C SER A 411 0.55 -8.70 -6.16
N TYR A 412 0.83 -7.45 -5.78
CA TYR A 412 2.16 -6.98 -5.40
C TYR A 412 2.14 -6.27 -4.04
N SER A 413 2.99 -6.72 -3.12
CA SER A 413 3.26 -6.02 -1.87
C SER A 413 4.75 -5.70 -1.76
N GLY A 414 5.11 -4.46 -1.48
CA GLY A 414 6.49 -4.02 -1.32
C GLY A 414 6.68 -3.26 -0.03
N VAL A 415 7.74 -3.58 0.73
CA VAL A 415 8.27 -2.75 1.81
C VAL A 415 9.74 -2.43 1.56
N ARG A 416 10.11 -1.17 1.79
CA ARG A 416 11.50 -0.72 1.74
C ARG A 416 11.74 0.26 2.88
N ALA A 417 12.73 -0.03 3.73
CA ALA A 417 13.10 0.82 4.83
C ALA A 417 14.60 1.13 4.75
N THR A 418 14.95 2.35 4.33
CA THR A 418 16.33 2.85 4.37
C THR A 418 16.44 3.90 5.47
N MET A 419 17.16 3.59 6.55
CA MET A 419 17.21 4.42 7.76
C MET A 419 18.61 4.42 8.39
N GLY A 420 19.02 5.56 8.94
CA GLY A 420 20.35 5.72 9.53
C GLY A 420 20.34 6.62 10.75
N ALA A 421 21.10 6.27 11.77
CA ALA A 421 21.41 7.14 12.91
C ALA A 421 22.91 7.23 13.09
N ALA A 422 23.42 8.45 13.24
CA ALA A 422 24.81 8.72 13.55
C ALA A 422 24.92 9.77 14.66
N THR A 423 25.68 9.50 15.72
CA THR A 423 25.97 10.53 16.73
C THR A 423 27.01 11.51 16.20
N SER A 424 26.93 12.79 16.58
CA SER A 424 27.95 13.78 16.17
C SER A 424 29.33 13.41 16.75
N PRO A 425 30.42 13.44 15.95
CA PRO A 425 31.79 13.22 16.43
C PRO A 425 32.32 14.37 17.31
N LEU A 426 31.66 15.54 17.29
CA LEU A 426 31.95 16.75 18.07
C LEU A 426 30.74 17.12 18.95
N LYS A 427 30.93 17.29 20.26
CA LYS A 427 29.90 17.91 21.12
C LYS A 427 30.01 19.43 20.99
N ILE A 428 28.90 20.08 20.61
CA ILE A 428 28.78 21.57 20.62
C ILE A 428 28.37 22.05 22.03
N THR A 429 28.97 21.49 23.09
CA THR A 429 28.71 21.93 24.48
C THR A 429 29.88 22.66 25.13
N ASN A 430 30.98 22.87 24.40
CA ASN A 430 32.08 23.74 24.85
C ASN A 430 31.75 25.25 24.81
N LEU A 431 30.47 25.64 24.76
CA LEU A 431 30.10 27.06 24.78
C LEU A 431 29.43 27.51 26.09
N TYR A 432 28.95 26.62 26.99
CA TYR A 432 28.24 27.08 28.20
C TYR A 432 28.29 26.20 29.46
N LEU A 433 29.06 25.11 29.53
CA LEU A 433 29.08 24.24 30.72
C LEU A 433 30.50 23.76 31.04
N GLU A 434 31.31 24.62 31.67
CA GLU A 434 32.70 24.30 32.09
C GLU A 434 32.79 23.30 33.26
N ASN A 435 31.69 22.96 33.93
CA ASN A 435 31.72 22.16 35.17
C ASN A 435 31.16 20.73 35.03
N ALA A 436 30.91 20.25 33.81
CA ALA A 436 30.46 18.87 33.58
C ALA A 436 31.63 17.96 33.17
N ASP A 437 32.48 17.62 34.13
CA ASP A 437 33.61 16.69 33.96
C ASP A 437 33.15 15.33 33.40
N GLY A 438 33.30 15.14 32.10
CA GLY A 438 33.70 13.88 31.46
C GLY A 438 32.98 12.57 31.75
N LYS A 439 31.64 12.57 31.91
CA LYS A 439 30.87 11.36 32.30
C LYS A 439 29.68 11.02 31.41
N LEU A 440 29.65 11.44 30.14
CA LEU A 440 28.43 11.36 29.33
C LEU A 440 28.49 10.23 28.29
N PRO A 441 27.51 9.31 28.25
CA PRO A 441 27.50 8.24 27.25
C PRO A 441 27.07 8.76 25.87
N SER A 442 27.54 8.08 24.81
CA SER A 442 27.06 8.23 23.44
C SER A 442 26.18 7.04 23.07
N ILE A 443 24.93 7.27 22.69
CA ILE A 443 23.94 6.21 22.47
C ILE A 443 23.30 6.37 21.09
N GLY A 444 23.33 5.29 20.32
CA GLY A 444 22.66 5.13 19.03
C GLY A 444 21.72 3.92 19.06
N ALA A 445 20.45 4.10 18.68
CA ALA A 445 19.49 3.00 18.66
C ALA A 445 18.59 3.04 17.42
N GLY A 446 18.41 1.89 16.76
CA GLY A 446 17.50 1.73 15.63
C GLY A 446 16.59 0.52 15.80
N TYR A 447 15.31 0.69 15.48
CA TYR A 447 14.36 -0.42 15.37
C TYR A 447 13.59 -0.33 14.05
N ILE A 448 13.57 -1.41 13.28
CA ILE A 448 12.80 -1.54 12.04
C ILE A 448 12.00 -2.82 12.08
N SER A 449 10.69 -2.72 11.88
CA SER A 449 9.81 -3.83 11.50
C SER A 449 9.28 -3.57 10.10
N ALA A 450 9.66 -4.42 9.14
CA ALA A 450 9.23 -4.36 7.75
C ALA A 450 8.43 -5.61 7.39
N LYS A 451 7.15 -5.47 7.09
CA LYS A 451 6.23 -6.59 6.82
C LYS A 451 5.55 -6.44 5.46
N SER A 452 5.79 -7.37 4.55
CA SER A 452 5.20 -7.41 3.21
C SER A 452 4.41 -8.70 3.03
N ASP A 453 3.17 -8.60 2.56
CA ASP A 453 2.24 -9.71 2.43
C ASP A 453 1.42 -9.57 1.14
N SER A 454 1.60 -10.50 0.20
CA SER A 454 0.92 -10.51 -1.09
C SER A 454 0.22 -11.83 -1.30
N ASN A 455 -1.05 -11.80 -1.72
CA ASN A 455 -1.84 -13.02 -1.87
C ASN A 455 -2.74 -12.95 -3.12
N VAL A 456 -2.80 -14.05 -3.87
CA VAL A 456 -3.85 -14.27 -4.88
C VAL A 456 -4.64 -15.52 -4.52
N THR A 457 -5.97 -15.43 -4.52
CA THR A 457 -6.85 -16.57 -4.26
C THR A 457 -7.89 -16.72 -5.36
N ILE A 458 -7.94 -17.88 -6.00
CA ILE A 458 -8.94 -18.23 -7.01
C ILE A 458 -9.82 -19.34 -6.44
N GLU A 459 -11.10 -19.04 -6.27
CA GLU A 459 -12.15 -19.96 -5.85
C GLU A 459 -13.15 -20.24 -6.98
N GLY A 460 -13.32 -19.30 -7.91
CA GLY A 460 -14.21 -19.41 -9.07
C GLY A 460 -13.50 -19.82 -10.36
N GLU A 461 -13.98 -19.27 -11.48
CA GLU A 461 -13.49 -19.60 -12.82
C GLU A 461 -12.70 -18.44 -13.44
N VAL A 462 -11.52 -18.75 -13.99
CA VAL A 462 -10.71 -17.86 -14.82
C VAL A 462 -10.47 -18.55 -16.15
N LYS A 463 -11.01 -17.99 -17.22
CA LYS A 463 -10.86 -18.49 -18.58
C LYS A 463 -10.15 -17.45 -19.44
N SER A 464 -9.17 -17.89 -20.22
CA SER A 464 -8.40 -17.04 -21.12
C SER A 464 -8.33 -17.64 -22.51
N LYS A 465 -8.43 -16.79 -23.54
CA LYS A 465 -8.20 -17.21 -24.92
C LYS A 465 -6.74 -17.54 -25.15
N GLU A 466 -5.87 -16.61 -24.78
CA GLU A 466 -4.42 -16.78 -24.75
C GLU A 466 -3.98 -17.17 -23.33
N ARG A 467 -2.94 -16.54 -22.80
CA ARG A 467 -2.32 -16.88 -21.52
C ARG A 467 -3.22 -16.54 -20.32
N ALA A 468 -3.19 -17.39 -19.29
CA ALA A 468 -3.69 -17.05 -17.97
C ALA A 468 -2.52 -16.91 -16.98
N ASP A 469 -2.30 -15.69 -16.47
CA ASP A 469 -1.22 -15.36 -15.53
C ASP A 469 -1.81 -15.08 -14.15
N ILE A 470 -1.51 -15.93 -13.17
CA ILE A 470 -1.93 -15.80 -11.77
C ILE A 470 -0.68 -15.62 -10.92
N THR A 471 -0.39 -14.39 -10.51
CA THR A 471 0.89 -14.06 -9.86
C THR A 471 0.71 -13.30 -8.56
N SER A 472 1.32 -13.80 -7.49
CA SER A 472 1.60 -13.02 -6.28
C SER A 472 3.09 -12.72 -6.19
N LYS A 473 3.42 -11.47 -5.86
CA LYS A 473 4.79 -11.05 -5.60
C LYS A 473 4.88 -10.23 -4.33
N SER A 474 5.88 -10.49 -3.50
CA SER A 474 6.17 -9.73 -2.30
C SER A 474 7.66 -9.34 -2.22
N GLU A 475 7.94 -8.07 -1.99
CA GLU A 475 9.31 -7.56 -1.84
C GLU A 475 9.49 -6.93 -0.46
N ASN A 476 10.63 -7.20 0.17
CA ASN A 476 10.94 -6.62 1.47
C ASN A 476 12.44 -6.30 1.56
N THR A 477 12.75 -5.01 1.70
CA THR A 477 14.11 -4.49 1.75
C THR A 477 14.32 -3.68 3.03
N ILE A 478 15.34 -4.02 3.81
CA ILE A 478 15.81 -3.24 4.97
C ILE A 478 17.25 -2.84 4.69
N ASP A 479 17.54 -1.54 4.78
CA ASP A 479 18.90 -0.99 4.72
C ASP A 479 19.06 -0.02 5.89
N ALA A 480 19.73 -0.49 6.94
CA ALA A 480 19.73 0.15 8.24
C ALA A 480 21.14 0.32 8.77
N SER A 481 21.43 1.49 9.35
CA SER A 481 22.73 1.73 9.98
C SER A 481 22.65 2.52 11.27
N VAL A 482 23.42 2.09 12.27
CA VAL A 482 23.61 2.82 13.53
C VAL A 482 25.11 2.99 13.74
N SER A 483 25.57 4.23 13.79
CA SER A 483 26.98 4.57 13.99
C SER A 483 27.15 5.51 15.17
N VAL A 484 27.87 5.06 16.20
CA VAL A 484 28.16 5.86 17.38
C VAL A 484 29.66 6.15 17.41
N GLY A 485 30.04 7.41 17.58
CA GLY A 485 31.43 7.86 17.52
C GLY A 485 31.64 9.22 18.18
N THR A 486 32.78 9.42 18.87
CA THR A 486 33.27 10.75 19.30
C THR A 486 34.79 10.87 19.18
N MET A 487 35.28 11.93 18.52
CA MET A 487 36.72 12.17 18.23
C MET A 487 37.42 13.10 19.23
N ARG A 488 36.68 13.91 20.00
CA ARG A 488 37.23 14.83 21.00
C ARG A 488 36.58 14.63 22.38
N ASP A 489 37.32 13.91 23.19
CA ASP A 489 37.43 13.88 24.66
C ASP A 489 36.24 13.50 25.60
N SER A 490 36.64 12.93 26.75
CA SER A 490 35.91 12.62 27.99
C SER A 490 34.76 11.60 28.01
N ASN A 491 34.15 11.23 26.87
CA ASN A 491 33.11 10.19 26.85
C ASN A 491 33.64 8.81 27.27
N LYS A 492 33.12 8.27 28.39
CA LYS A 492 33.57 6.97 28.90
C LYS A 492 32.89 5.76 28.24
N VAL A 493 31.66 5.90 27.72
CA VAL A 493 30.89 4.76 27.19
C VAL A 493 30.18 5.09 25.88
N ALA A 494 30.21 4.17 24.91
CA ALA A 494 29.44 4.21 23.68
C ALA A 494 28.58 2.95 23.51
N LEU A 495 27.31 3.12 23.13
CA LEU A 495 26.36 2.03 22.88
C LEU A 495 25.67 2.23 21.53
N SER A 496 25.83 1.27 20.62
CA SER A 496 25.10 1.22 19.35
C SER A 496 24.27 -0.07 19.26
N VAL A 497 22.96 0.06 19.06
CA VAL A 497 22.04 -1.08 18.95
C VAL A 497 21.16 -0.93 17.72
N LEU A 498 21.05 -1.99 16.92
CA LEU A 498 20.14 -2.08 15.80
C LEU A 498 19.34 -3.38 15.88
N VAL A 499 18.03 -3.26 15.78
CA VAL A 499 17.10 -4.39 15.69
C VAL A 499 16.35 -4.30 14.38
N THR A 500 16.38 -5.39 13.62
CA THR A 500 15.67 -5.53 12.35
C THR A 500 14.77 -6.75 12.40
N GLU A 501 13.48 -6.54 12.16
CA GLU A 501 12.46 -7.57 12.03
C GLU A 501 11.88 -7.50 10.62
N GLY A 502 11.98 -8.60 9.88
CA GLY A 502 11.41 -8.72 8.55
C GLY A 502 10.43 -9.89 8.42
N GLU A 503 9.31 -9.62 7.78
CA GLU A 503 8.35 -10.63 7.37
C GLU A 503 8.01 -10.40 5.89
N ASN A 504 8.23 -11.41 5.04
CA ASN A 504 7.90 -11.30 3.62
C ASN A 504 7.16 -12.55 3.15
N LYS A 505 5.91 -12.37 2.74
CA LYS A 505 5.03 -13.48 2.35
C LYS A 505 4.43 -13.23 1.00
N SER A 506 4.58 -14.19 0.11
CA SER A 506 3.82 -14.27 -1.13
C SER A 506 3.08 -15.60 -1.16
N SER A 507 1.81 -15.58 -1.59
CA SER A 507 1.09 -16.82 -1.82
C SER A 507 0.11 -16.76 -2.99
N VAL A 508 -0.07 -17.91 -3.66
CA VAL A 508 -1.16 -18.14 -4.60
C VAL A 508 -1.92 -19.39 -4.17
N LYS A 509 -3.24 -19.29 -4.10
CA LYS A 509 -4.14 -20.40 -3.79
C LYS A 509 -5.16 -20.59 -4.90
N ILE A 510 -5.20 -21.79 -5.47
CA ILE A 510 -6.25 -22.26 -6.38
C ILE A 510 -7.10 -23.25 -5.60
N ALA A 511 -8.27 -22.81 -5.13
CA ALA A 511 -9.08 -23.57 -4.19
C ALA A 511 -9.81 -24.75 -4.85
N LYS A 512 -10.33 -25.65 -4.01
CA LYS A 512 -11.19 -26.76 -4.45
C LYS A 512 -12.38 -26.24 -5.26
N GLY A 513 -12.60 -26.84 -6.43
CA GLY A 513 -13.68 -26.46 -7.34
C GLY A 513 -13.35 -25.29 -8.27
N ALA A 514 -12.26 -24.55 -8.03
CA ALA A 514 -11.80 -23.49 -8.91
C ALA A 514 -11.30 -24.05 -10.25
N LYS A 515 -11.39 -23.24 -11.31
CA LYS A 515 -10.89 -23.58 -12.65
C LYS A 515 -10.09 -22.43 -13.23
N VAL A 516 -8.88 -22.72 -13.72
CA VAL A 516 -8.07 -21.75 -14.48
C VAL A 516 -7.66 -22.40 -15.80
N GLU A 517 -8.09 -21.82 -16.91
CA GLU A 517 -7.94 -22.43 -18.23
C GLU A 517 -7.43 -21.44 -19.27
N SER A 518 -6.51 -21.90 -20.12
CA SER A 518 -6.08 -21.23 -21.35
C SER A 518 -6.49 -22.07 -22.55
N GLU A 519 -7.17 -21.47 -23.54
CA GLU A 519 -7.62 -22.18 -24.74
C GLU A 519 -6.50 -22.43 -25.75
N THR A 520 -5.51 -21.54 -25.84
CA THR A 520 -4.51 -21.56 -26.92
C THR A 520 -3.05 -21.44 -26.46
N ASP A 521 -2.79 -21.11 -25.20
CA ASP A 521 -1.44 -20.78 -24.72
C ASP A 521 -1.18 -21.36 -23.31
N ASP A 522 -0.36 -20.65 -22.51
CA ASP A 522 0.14 -21.11 -21.22
C ASP A 522 -0.80 -20.75 -20.06
N VAL A 523 -0.69 -21.52 -18.98
CA VAL A 523 -1.17 -21.11 -17.66
C VAL A 523 0.03 -20.98 -16.73
N ASN A 524 0.21 -19.80 -16.14
CA ASN A 524 1.29 -19.52 -15.19
C ASN A 524 0.70 -19.20 -13.82
N VAL A 525 1.04 -19.99 -12.82
CA VAL A 525 0.68 -19.78 -11.42
C VAL A 525 1.97 -19.57 -10.64
N ARG A 526 2.22 -18.35 -10.17
CA ARG A 526 3.50 -17.99 -9.57
C ARG A 526 3.35 -17.23 -8.26
N SER A 527 4.05 -17.69 -7.23
CA SER A 527 4.34 -16.91 -6.03
C SER A 527 5.83 -16.54 -6.04
N GLU A 528 6.15 -15.30 -5.67
CA GLU A 528 7.53 -14.83 -5.56
C GLU A 528 7.73 -13.94 -4.33
N ALA A 529 8.67 -14.29 -3.46
CA ALA A 529 9.13 -13.47 -2.34
C ALA A 529 10.58 -13.06 -2.56
N ILE A 530 10.88 -11.76 -2.58
CA ILE A 530 12.24 -11.21 -2.72
C ILE A 530 12.64 -10.43 -1.48
N ASN A 531 13.79 -10.78 -0.92
CA ASN A 531 14.27 -10.27 0.36
C ASN A 531 15.65 -9.64 0.23
N SER A 532 15.88 -8.55 0.97
CA SER A 532 17.19 -7.95 1.12
C SER A 532 17.32 -7.28 2.49
N VAL A 533 18.26 -7.74 3.33
CA VAL A 533 18.60 -7.09 4.60
C VAL A 533 20.06 -6.66 4.60
N ARG A 534 20.30 -5.37 4.87
CA ARG A 534 21.59 -4.80 5.19
C ARG A 534 21.48 -4.08 6.52
N ALA A 535 22.22 -4.54 7.52
CA ALA A 535 22.20 -3.96 8.85
C ALA A 535 23.64 -3.70 9.30
N THR A 536 23.99 -2.44 9.51
CA THR A 536 25.34 -2.03 9.90
C THR A 536 25.33 -1.35 11.26
N VAL A 537 26.12 -1.86 12.20
CA VAL A 537 26.27 -1.27 13.53
C VAL A 537 27.75 -0.97 13.76
N LYS A 538 28.07 0.28 14.09
CA LYS A 538 29.42 0.71 14.42
C LYS A 538 29.43 1.45 15.74
N GLY A 539 30.37 1.12 16.62
CA GLY A 539 30.67 1.85 17.84
C GLY A 539 32.13 2.25 17.86
N GLY A 540 32.43 3.51 18.17
CA GLY A 540 33.78 4.04 18.19
C GLY A 540 33.99 5.02 19.33
N LEU A 541 35.10 4.91 20.04
CA LEU A 541 35.56 5.92 20.99
C LEU A 541 37.05 6.20 20.77
N GLY A 542 37.45 7.47 20.95
CA GLY A 542 38.86 7.86 20.98
C GLY A 542 39.58 7.44 22.25
N ASP A 543 40.85 7.85 22.38
CA ASP A 543 41.82 7.38 23.39
C ASP A 543 41.45 7.65 24.86
N SER A 544 40.40 8.42 25.14
CA SER A 544 39.91 8.68 26.51
C SER A 544 38.67 7.86 26.92
N GLY A 545 38.17 6.97 26.05
CA GLY A 545 37.00 6.11 26.30
C GLY A 545 37.28 4.86 27.15
N ASN A 546 36.28 4.40 27.92
CA ASN A 546 36.42 3.25 28.83
C ASN A 546 35.64 2.00 28.36
N GLY A 547 34.68 2.13 27.44
CA GLY A 547 33.88 0.99 26.98
C GLY A 547 33.03 1.30 25.75
N VAL A 548 32.98 0.35 24.82
CA VAL A 548 32.11 0.44 23.64
C VAL A 548 31.37 -0.89 23.47
N VAL A 549 30.08 -0.80 23.16
CA VAL A 549 29.20 -1.93 22.88
C VAL A 549 28.48 -1.69 21.56
N ALA A 550 28.53 -2.67 20.67
CA ALA A 550 27.75 -2.69 19.43
C ALA A 550 26.93 -3.98 19.34
N ALA A 551 25.62 -3.87 19.15
CA ALA A 551 24.71 -5.01 19.01
C ALA A 551 23.85 -4.90 17.74
N ASN A 552 23.87 -5.94 16.91
CA ASN A 552 23.05 -6.06 15.71
C ASN A 552 22.18 -7.32 15.79
N ILE A 553 20.87 -7.15 15.81
CA ILE A 553 19.92 -8.23 16.00
C ILE A 553 18.98 -8.24 14.80
N SER A 554 18.95 -9.35 14.09
CA SER A 554 18.20 -9.50 12.85
C SER A 554 17.38 -10.77 12.85
N ASN A 555 16.05 -10.62 12.82
CA ASN A 555 15.11 -11.72 12.66
C ASN A 555 14.34 -11.52 11.36
N TYR A 556 14.38 -12.51 10.47
CA TYR A 556 13.81 -12.38 9.14
C TYR A 556 13.11 -13.67 8.73
N ASN A 557 11.85 -13.57 8.33
CA ASN A 557 11.07 -14.73 7.91
C ASN A 557 10.47 -14.46 6.53
N ALA A 558 10.84 -15.28 5.55
CA ALA A 558 10.33 -15.20 4.20
C ALA A 558 9.74 -16.51 3.71
N SER A 559 8.60 -16.42 3.01
CA SER A 559 7.95 -17.58 2.42
C SER A 559 7.28 -17.25 1.09
N SER A 560 7.47 -18.12 0.11
CA SER A 560 6.69 -18.16 -1.12
C SER A 560 5.92 -19.47 -1.19
N ARG A 561 4.61 -19.43 -1.47
CA ARG A 561 3.76 -20.62 -1.46
C ARG A 561 2.77 -20.65 -2.61
N VAL A 562 2.64 -21.80 -3.26
CA VAL A 562 1.54 -22.08 -4.17
C VAL A 562 0.78 -23.31 -3.69
N ASP A 563 -0.54 -23.17 -3.51
CA ASP A 563 -1.46 -24.25 -3.15
C ASP A 563 -2.46 -24.47 -4.28
N VAL A 564 -2.52 -25.68 -4.84
CA VAL A 564 -3.46 -26.03 -5.92
C VAL A 564 -4.32 -27.22 -5.51
N ASP A 565 -5.61 -26.96 -5.28
CA ASP A 565 -6.64 -27.97 -5.01
C ASP A 565 -7.79 -27.91 -6.06
N GLY A 566 -7.69 -26.98 -7.02
CA GLY A 566 -8.59 -26.84 -8.15
C GLY A 566 -8.02 -27.40 -9.46
N TYR A 567 -8.66 -27.06 -10.58
CA TYR A 567 -8.26 -27.50 -11.91
C TYR A 567 -7.46 -26.42 -12.65
N LEU A 568 -6.29 -26.79 -13.15
CA LEU A 568 -5.46 -25.97 -14.04
C LEU A 568 -5.35 -26.66 -15.41
N HIS A 569 -5.70 -25.95 -16.48
CA HIS A 569 -5.58 -26.44 -17.85
C HIS A 569 -4.87 -25.45 -18.76
N ALA A 570 -3.70 -25.82 -19.25
CA ALA A 570 -2.99 -25.07 -20.29
C ALA A 570 -3.05 -25.83 -21.62
N LYS A 571 -3.28 -25.13 -22.72
CA LYS A 571 -3.20 -25.74 -24.04
C LYS A 571 -1.76 -26.01 -24.48
N LYS A 572 -0.81 -25.17 -24.05
CA LYS A 572 0.63 -25.36 -24.28
C LYS A 572 1.34 -25.81 -23.02
N ARG A 573 1.89 -24.89 -22.23
CA ARG A 573 2.67 -25.16 -21.03
C ARG A 573 1.93 -24.75 -19.77
N LEU A 574 2.00 -25.59 -18.74
CA LEU A 574 1.52 -25.27 -17.41
C LEU A 574 2.71 -25.04 -16.47
N ASN A 575 2.83 -23.83 -15.91
CA ASN A 575 3.88 -23.50 -14.94
C ASN A 575 3.27 -23.23 -13.56
N VAL A 576 3.72 -23.94 -12.53
CA VAL A 576 3.32 -23.75 -11.14
C VAL A 576 4.58 -23.55 -10.29
N GLU A 577 4.86 -22.31 -9.92
CA GLU A 577 6.16 -21.90 -9.36
C GLU A 577 6.03 -21.14 -8.04
N ALA A 578 6.84 -21.52 -7.05
CA ALA A 578 7.04 -20.76 -5.81
C ALA A 578 8.51 -20.41 -5.65
N HIS A 579 8.87 -19.12 -5.70
CA HIS A 579 10.25 -18.66 -5.60
C HIS A 579 10.45 -17.77 -4.37
N ASN A 580 11.37 -18.13 -3.49
CA ASN A 580 11.85 -17.28 -2.40
C ASN A 580 13.32 -16.95 -2.62
N ILE A 581 13.63 -15.68 -2.84
CA ILE A 581 14.96 -15.21 -3.24
C ILE A 581 15.48 -14.21 -2.22
N THR A 582 16.55 -14.58 -1.52
CA THR A 582 17.31 -13.68 -0.65
C THR A 582 18.50 -13.13 -1.41
N LYS A 583 18.35 -11.89 -1.91
CA LYS A 583 19.39 -11.20 -2.68
C LYS A 583 20.57 -10.83 -1.80
N ASN A 584 20.31 -10.18 -0.67
CA ASN A 584 21.33 -9.79 0.30
C ASN A 584 20.88 -10.15 1.72
N SER A 585 21.79 -10.72 2.49
CA SER A 585 21.74 -10.73 3.95
C SER A 585 23.12 -10.33 4.46
N VAL A 586 23.31 -9.03 4.66
CA VAL A 586 24.60 -8.46 5.08
C VAL A 586 24.47 -7.82 6.44
N LEU A 587 25.11 -8.42 7.45
CA LEU A 587 25.13 -7.93 8.82
C LEU A 587 26.57 -7.54 9.17
N GLN A 588 26.79 -6.27 9.47
CA GLN A 588 28.10 -5.75 9.86
C GLN A 588 27.99 -5.17 11.27
N THR A 589 28.89 -5.56 12.16
CA THR A 589 28.93 -5.08 13.55
C THR A 589 30.37 -4.89 13.95
N GLY A 590 30.72 -3.67 14.37
CA GLY A 590 32.11 -3.32 14.63
C GLY A 590 32.22 -2.41 15.84
N THR A 591 33.19 -2.70 16.71
CA THR A 591 33.65 -1.77 17.73
C THR A 591 35.10 -1.36 17.50
N ASN A 592 35.41 -0.10 17.78
CA ASN A 592 36.78 0.41 17.86
C ASN A 592 36.96 1.22 19.15
N LEU A 593 37.94 0.85 19.95
CA LEU A 593 38.32 1.57 21.16
C LEU A 593 39.75 2.11 21.02
N GLY A 594 39.90 3.42 21.18
CA GLY A 594 41.20 4.09 21.21
C GLY A 594 42.08 3.65 22.39
N THR A 595 43.34 4.06 22.38
CA THR A 595 44.36 3.64 23.35
C THR A 595 44.08 4.26 24.73
N SER A 596 43.32 3.62 25.63
CA SER A 596 42.98 4.21 26.93
C SER A 596 43.51 3.43 28.15
N LYS A 597 43.79 4.17 29.24
CA LYS A 597 44.26 3.67 30.55
C LYS A 597 43.26 2.68 31.15
N PHE A 598 43.80 1.63 31.77
CA PHE A 598 43.09 0.55 32.46
C PHE A 598 41.83 1.00 33.23
N MET A 599 40.80 0.15 33.14
CA MET A 599 39.56 0.12 33.92
C MET A 599 39.73 0.65 35.34
N ASN A 600 38.98 1.71 35.68
CA ASN A 600 38.78 2.12 37.06
C ASN A 600 37.41 1.56 37.49
N ASP A 601 37.33 0.87 38.63
CA ASP A 601 36.16 0.11 39.11
C ASP A 601 34.85 0.95 39.14
N HIS A 602 34.98 2.27 39.23
CA HIS A 602 33.89 3.24 39.22
C HIS A 602 32.97 3.24 37.98
N VAL A 603 33.39 2.75 36.81
CA VAL A 603 32.55 2.82 35.59
C VAL A 603 31.52 1.69 35.52
N TYR A 604 31.88 0.48 35.98
CA TYR A 604 30.96 -0.66 36.06
C TYR A 604 29.94 -0.53 37.19
N GLU A 605 30.30 0.18 38.27
CA GLU A 605 29.40 0.44 39.39
C GLU A 605 28.35 1.54 39.12
N SER A 606 28.42 2.22 37.97
CA SER A 606 27.37 3.18 37.62
C SER A 606 26.02 2.47 37.40
N GLY A 607 25.06 2.70 38.30
CA GLY A 607 23.73 2.08 38.25
C GLY A 607 23.01 2.25 36.90
N HIS A 608 23.35 3.28 36.13
CA HIS A 608 22.85 3.53 34.78
C HIS A 608 23.35 2.53 33.73
N LEU A 609 24.64 2.16 33.73
CA LEU A 609 25.18 1.16 32.80
C LEU A 609 24.60 -0.22 33.08
N LYS A 610 24.54 -0.60 34.37
CA LYS A 610 23.90 -1.85 34.81
C LYS A 610 22.43 -1.91 34.40
N SER A 611 21.67 -0.83 34.58
CA SER A 611 20.26 -0.75 34.16
C SER A 611 20.08 -0.83 32.63
N ILE A 612 20.97 -0.23 31.84
CA ILE A 612 20.96 -0.31 30.38
C ILE A 612 21.30 -1.74 29.92
N LEU A 613 22.32 -2.35 30.51
CA LEU A 613 22.70 -3.74 30.24
C LEU A 613 21.58 -4.71 30.65
N ASP A 614 20.93 -4.50 31.79
CA ASP A 614 19.81 -5.33 32.26
C ASP A 614 18.55 -5.11 31.40
N ALA A 615 18.31 -3.91 30.87
CA ALA A 615 17.26 -3.65 29.88
C ALA A 615 17.54 -4.32 28.53
N ILE A 616 18.79 -4.35 28.08
CA ILE A 616 19.25 -5.12 26.91
C ILE A 616 19.05 -6.62 27.19
N LYS A 617 19.45 -7.13 28.37
CA LYS A 617 19.23 -8.53 28.79
C LYS A 617 17.75 -8.92 28.84
N GLN A 618 16.89 -8.11 29.45
CA GLN A 618 15.44 -8.39 29.51
C GLN A 618 14.78 -8.34 28.13
N ARG A 619 15.22 -7.44 27.25
CA ARG A 619 14.58 -7.21 25.96
C ARG A 619 15.10 -8.15 24.86
N PHE A 620 16.34 -8.61 24.97
CA PHE A 620 16.99 -9.50 23.99
C PHE A 620 17.24 -10.92 24.51
N GLY A 621 17.07 -11.19 25.80
CA GLY A 621 17.13 -12.53 26.42
C GLY A 621 15.76 -13.12 26.77
N GLY A 622 14.67 -12.62 26.15
CA GLY A 622 13.32 -13.17 26.36
C GLY A 622 13.19 -14.64 25.95
N ASP A 623 12.04 -15.27 26.27
CA ASP A 623 11.71 -16.70 26.07
C ASP A 623 12.02 -17.27 24.65
N SER A 624 12.31 -16.43 23.65
CA SER A 624 12.59 -16.78 22.25
C SER A 624 14.08 -16.95 21.89
N VAL A 625 15.01 -16.79 22.84
CA VAL A 625 16.46 -16.96 22.64
C VAL A 625 16.92 -18.21 23.40
N ASN A 626 17.75 -19.06 22.79
CA ASN A 626 18.27 -20.29 23.43
C ASN A 626 19.02 -19.94 24.75
N GLU A 627 18.79 -20.71 25.81
CA GLU A 627 19.45 -20.59 27.12
C GLU A 627 20.98 -20.61 27.02
N GLU A 628 21.54 -21.29 26.02
CA GLU A 628 22.99 -21.31 25.79
C GLU A 628 23.57 -19.93 25.38
N ILE A 629 22.84 -19.14 24.58
CA ILE A 629 23.29 -17.78 24.23
C ILE A 629 22.96 -16.75 25.31
N LYS A 630 21.90 -16.96 26.11
CA LYS A 630 21.65 -16.12 27.30
C LYS A 630 22.81 -16.18 28.29
N ASN A 631 23.35 -17.38 28.53
CA ASN A 631 24.49 -17.60 29.42
C ASN A 631 25.81 -17.05 28.84
N LYS A 632 26.02 -17.09 27.52
CA LYS A 632 27.20 -16.49 26.87
C LYS A 632 27.13 -14.95 26.80
N LEU A 633 25.94 -14.37 26.63
CA LEU A 633 25.69 -12.91 26.69
C LEU A 633 25.99 -12.32 28.08
N THR A 634 25.91 -13.12 29.15
CA THR A 634 26.17 -12.68 30.52
C THR A 634 27.65 -12.47 30.81
N ASP A 635 28.52 -13.26 30.16
CA ASP A 635 29.99 -13.15 30.24
C ASP A 635 30.59 -12.13 29.25
N LEU A 636 29.80 -11.66 28.28
CA LEU A 636 30.27 -10.92 27.12
C LEU A 636 30.38 -9.40 27.29
N PHE A 637 29.85 -8.79 28.34
CA PHE A 637 29.89 -7.33 28.50
C PHE A 637 31.16 -6.87 29.22
N SER A 638 32.32 -7.13 28.60
CA SER A 638 33.60 -6.50 28.91
C SER A 638 33.85 -5.26 28.03
N VAL A 639 34.98 -4.58 28.21
CA VAL A 639 35.38 -3.40 27.41
C VAL A 639 35.59 -3.80 25.94
N GLY A 640 34.88 -3.17 24.99
CA GLY A 640 35.18 -3.29 23.56
C GLY A 640 34.35 -4.31 22.75
N VAL A 641 33.12 -4.63 23.17
CA VAL A 641 32.38 -5.80 22.68
C VAL A 641 31.49 -5.51 21.48
N SER A 642 31.48 -6.41 20.51
CA SER A 642 30.55 -6.42 19.39
C SER A 642 29.80 -7.75 19.31
N ALA A 643 28.48 -7.70 19.07
CA ALA A 643 27.62 -8.87 18.99
C ALA A 643 26.68 -8.79 17.78
N THR A 644 26.57 -9.88 17.03
CA THR A 644 25.61 -10.05 15.93
C THR A 644 24.77 -11.30 16.17
N ILE A 645 23.45 -11.14 16.16
CA ILE A 645 22.47 -12.23 16.29
C ILE A 645 21.62 -12.24 15.01
N ALA A 646 21.62 -13.34 14.27
CA ALA A 646 20.82 -13.54 13.08
C ALA A 646 19.88 -14.75 13.24
N ASN A 647 18.62 -14.62 12.83
CA ASN A 647 17.69 -15.74 12.70
C ASN A 647 16.88 -15.53 11.42
N HIS A 648 17.32 -16.13 10.32
CA HIS A 648 16.74 -15.91 8.99
C HIS A 648 16.14 -17.20 8.44
N ASN A 649 14.81 -17.31 8.45
CA ASN A 649 14.07 -18.47 7.91
C ASN A 649 13.53 -18.16 6.52
N ASN A 650 13.80 -19.04 5.57
CA ASN A 650 13.46 -18.86 4.17
C ASN A 650 12.83 -20.15 3.63
N SER A 651 11.65 -20.06 3.02
CA SER A 651 10.93 -21.23 2.50
C SER A 651 10.26 -20.96 1.15
N ALA A 652 10.22 -21.99 0.31
CA ALA A 652 9.42 -22.01 -0.90
C ALA A 652 8.72 -23.37 -0.99
N SER A 653 7.43 -23.37 -1.31
CA SER A 653 6.67 -24.62 -1.41
C SER A 653 5.58 -24.56 -2.48
N VAL A 654 5.44 -25.65 -3.23
CA VAL A 654 4.25 -25.93 -4.04
C VAL A 654 3.55 -27.16 -3.46
N ALA A 655 2.25 -27.07 -3.21
CA ALA A 655 1.44 -28.20 -2.76
C ALA A 655 0.27 -28.43 -3.72
N ILE A 656 0.11 -29.68 -4.15
CA ILE A 656 -1.04 -30.14 -4.94
C ILE A 656 -1.93 -30.97 -4.01
N GLY A 657 -3.15 -30.49 -3.78
CA GLY A 657 -4.14 -31.15 -2.92
C GLY A 657 -4.77 -32.37 -3.59
N GLU A 658 -5.52 -33.15 -2.80
CA GLU A 658 -6.20 -34.38 -3.27
C GLU A 658 -7.20 -34.09 -4.41
N SER A 659 -7.82 -32.92 -4.42
CA SER A 659 -8.74 -32.51 -5.50
C SER A 659 -8.03 -31.77 -6.64
N GLY A 660 -6.73 -31.48 -6.49
CA GLY A 660 -5.92 -30.76 -7.46
C GLY A 660 -5.74 -31.55 -8.76
N ARG A 661 -6.00 -30.90 -9.89
CA ARG A 661 -5.86 -31.52 -11.22
C ARG A 661 -5.09 -30.59 -12.15
N LEU A 662 -3.97 -31.09 -12.67
CA LEU A 662 -3.08 -30.37 -13.58
C LEU A 662 -3.16 -31.00 -14.97
N SER A 663 -3.41 -30.19 -16.00
CA SER A 663 -3.45 -30.62 -17.39
C SER A 663 -2.70 -29.63 -18.26
N SER A 664 -1.80 -30.14 -19.10
CA SER A 664 -1.05 -29.37 -20.09
C SER A 664 -1.14 -30.05 -21.44
N GLY A 665 -1.01 -29.27 -22.51
CA GLY A 665 -0.84 -29.82 -23.86
C GLY A 665 0.63 -30.13 -24.18
N VAL A 666 1.04 -29.76 -25.39
CA VAL A 666 2.22 -30.34 -26.06
C VAL A 666 3.57 -30.03 -25.40
N GLU A 667 3.66 -28.99 -24.56
CA GLU A 667 4.93 -28.58 -23.93
C GLU A 667 5.08 -29.08 -22.49
N GLY A 668 4.09 -29.79 -21.95
CA GLY A 668 4.15 -30.38 -20.61
C GLY A 668 3.91 -29.39 -19.47
N SER A 669 4.16 -29.88 -18.25
CA SER A 669 3.95 -29.15 -16.99
C SER A 669 5.26 -28.99 -16.23
N ASN A 670 5.51 -27.80 -15.69
CA ASN A 670 6.61 -27.48 -14.78
C ASN A 670 6.06 -27.13 -13.40
N VAL A 671 6.45 -27.89 -12.37
CA VAL A 671 6.10 -27.65 -10.98
C VAL A 671 7.39 -27.44 -10.19
N ARG A 672 7.62 -26.23 -9.69
CA ARG A 672 8.91 -25.85 -9.09
C ARG A 672 8.74 -25.04 -7.80
N ALA A 673 9.45 -25.45 -6.77
CA ALA A 673 9.73 -24.62 -5.60
C ALA A 673 11.23 -24.30 -5.56
N LEU A 674 11.58 -23.02 -5.47
CA LEU A 674 12.96 -22.56 -5.42
C LEU A 674 13.17 -21.66 -4.20
N ASN A 675 14.16 -22.02 -3.38
CA ASN A 675 14.67 -21.17 -2.32
C ASN A 675 16.13 -20.83 -2.66
N GLU A 676 16.43 -19.56 -2.93
CA GLU A 676 17.73 -19.11 -3.42
C GLU A 676 18.31 -18.03 -2.48
N ALA A 677 19.60 -18.13 -2.19
CA ALA A 677 20.34 -17.11 -1.44
C ALA A 677 21.66 -16.78 -2.17
N GLN A 678 21.88 -15.50 -2.47
CA GLN A 678 23.01 -15.05 -3.31
C GLN A 678 24.16 -14.44 -2.50
N ASN A 679 23.89 -13.41 -1.69
CA ASN A 679 24.92 -12.68 -0.92
C ASN A 679 24.62 -12.73 0.58
N LEU A 680 25.17 -13.74 1.27
CA LEU A 680 25.07 -13.91 2.72
C LEU A 680 26.42 -13.55 3.36
N ARG A 681 26.45 -12.51 4.20
CA ARG A 681 27.69 -12.06 4.85
C ARG A 681 27.40 -11.51 6.24
N ALA A 682 27.98 -12.13 7.26
CA ALA A 682 28.01 -11.58 8.61
C ALA A 682 29.47 -11.25 8.99
N THR A 683 29.68 -10.08 9.58
CA THR A 683 31.01 -9.66 10.05
C THR A 683 30.86 -8.98 11.40
N THR A 684 31.47 -9.57 12.42
CA THR A 684 31.50 -9.05 13.78
C THR A 684 32.97 -8.82 14.14
N SER A 685 33.35 -7.58 14.43
CA SER A 685 34.74 -7.23 14.73
C SER A 685 34.85 -6.33 15.95
N SER A 686 35.91 -6.55 16.73
CA SER A 686 36.19 -5.76 17.91
C SER A 686 37.67 -5.39 17.95
N GLY A 687 37.98 -4.11 17.80
CA GLY A 687 39.34 -3.59 17.74
C GLY A 687 39.71 -2.73 18.95
N SER A 688 40.91 -2.94 19.48
CA SER A 688 41.54 -2.10 20.51
C SER A 688 42.97 -1.86 20.05
N VAL A 689 43.37 -0.59 19.94
CA VAL A 689 44.75 -0.25 19.63
C VAL A 689 45.51 -0.19 20.96
N ALA A 690 46.50 -1.06 21.16
CA ALA A 690 47.40 -1.01 22.31
C ALA A 690 48.80 -0.65 21.82
N VAL A 691 49.25 0.57 22.11
CA VAL A 691 50.65 0.96 21.86
C VAL A 691 51.21 1.61 23.12
N ARG A 692 51.80 0.83 24.03
CA ARG A 692 52.92 1.25 24.90
C ARG A 692 53.82 0.08 25.25
N LYS A 693 55.13 0.36 25.29
CA LYS A 693 56.24 -0.58 25.46
C LYS A 693 56.53 -0.95 26.93
N GLU A 694 55.81 -0.36 27.88
CA GLU A 694 56.13 -0.43 29.30
C GLU A 694 54.84 -0.55 30.12
N GLU A 695 54.43 -1.78 30.44
CA GLU A 695 53.81 -2.20 31.70
C GLU A 695 53.26 -3.63 31.57
N LYS A 696 53.73 -4.54 32.42
CA LYS A 696 53.21 -5.91 32.56
C LYS A 696 51.83 -5.87 33.24
N LYS A 697 50.75 -5.61 32.50
CA LYS A 697 49.37 -5.82 33.00
C LYS A 697 48.50 -6.54 31.97
N LYS A 698 47.62 -7.39 32.50
CA LYS A 698 46.81 -8.41 31.81
C LYS A 698 45.99 -7.79 30.66
N LEU A 699 46.19 -8.30 29.45
CA LEU A 699 45.36 -8.01 28.28
C LEU A 699 43.91 -8.44 28.59
N ILE A 700 42.94 -7.52 28.49
CA ILE A 700 41.53 -7.89 28.43
C ILE A 700 41.20 -8.02 26.94
N GLY A 701 40.90 -9.24 26.51
CA GLY A 701 40.60 -9.55 25.11
C GLY A 701 39.28 -8.90 24.69
N ASN A 702 39.30 -8.23 23.54
CA ASN A 702 38.08 -7.83 22.86
C ASN A 702 37.29 -9.06 22.46
N ALA A 703 35.97 -9.04 22.68
CA ALA A 703 35.09 -10.11 22.22
C ALA A 703 34.27 -9.64 21.02
N ALA A 704 34.30 -10.44 19.95
CA ALA A 704 33.42 -10.32 18.81
C ALA A 704 32.63 -11.63 18.73
N VAL A 705 31.31 -11.57 18.89
CA VAL A 705 30.47 -12.77 18.97
C VAL A 705 29.39 -12.76 17.91
N PHE A 706 29.35 -13.84 17.14
CA PHE A 706 28.34 -14.10 16.15
C PHE A 706 27.48 -15.30 16.58
N TYR A 707 26.15 -15.14 16.52
CA TYR A 707 25.18 -16.21 16.68
C TYR A 707 24.21 -16.20 15.49
N GLY A 708 23.98 -17.36 14.87
CA GLY A 708 23.22 -17.50 13.62
C GLY A 708 22.39 -18.76 13.56
#